data_AF-A0A3M1XNQ1-F1
#
_entry.id   AF-A0A3M1XNQ1-F1
#
_cell.length_a   1.000
_cell.length_b   1.000
_cell.length_c   1.000
_cell.angle_alpha   90.00
_cell.angle_beta   90.00
_cell.angle_gamma   90.00
#
_symmetry.space_group_name_H-M   'P 1'
#
loop_
_entity.id
_entity.type
_entity.pdbx_description
1 polymer ?
#
loop_
_entity_poly.entity_id
_entity_poly.type
_entity_poly.pdbx_seq_one_letter_code
_entity_poly.pdbx_strand_id
1 'polypeptide(L)'
;MPFRSPGGSRKSLVLLFLAGLLIYSFCILTSSQGFFRRYLDSDIPFVYKINNTAPSNFIAMIDSGAQVWEDVPSSYWEFENGGLTAANDDIRDGINLVFFDFQGINFAPGTNTIAFSRTWTQGSGSSFHAVESDLIWNARDFPPSPTGAPGQQDLWSTMSHEFGHHLGLGHQGSPGGPPGCGETIQAATMYGLSSAGDTSHRYLHIHDIAGVSVIYPVWKINGTVSAAPFNVPIENAALTADHLFAATVGGVESPQSGVFERPGYVHKTLFTDANGAYSATVIRRSFWLTASYFGFQSDSQLVQFGPPGGIGQTQTLTVDFSLQPSPVTTISGTLVDSVSTAPVSARIELWVTSDKPGAPTDTVFQDTTTSASGQFSFTVPADESYLLVIHPVVPYPVQTVAVNQLPASGVDLLIKTAPSQVLLVNDDVDEQWESIYQQALEANGMSYFTWRTSELGIPDTAVFKLFPTPNFMIWYTGDADTAVLNAAEQQALVEFLQRGGRLFLSGQNIAETDTGGVLLAGLLGVSFDKNIVPPRIRGVTGDLLGDGLVLSSVGGANNQGSKDAFLFDSTRARLSFFYGNSPLGNAGIRAEDAQQGWKLVYLGFGFEGINNDNGLRNQLLGRILSWFSGTVTGLETPGPDDRTLLSGQYRLHPNYPNPFNPNTTIVFSLPRTDRVRVAIFNALGQRIRVLRDALFPAGIHRVRWDATDALGRTVPTGIYLVQMRTESGFQATRKIMFLK
;
A
#
# COMPACT_ATOMS: atom_id res chain seq x y z
N MET A 1 -22.93 26.62 1.38
CA MET A 1 -23.82 26.54 2.56
C MET A 1 -25.11 27.30 2.26
N PRO A 2 -26.27 26.95 2.85
CA PRO A 2 -27.20 25.90 2.42
C PRO A 2 -28.48 26.46 1.76
N PHE A 3 -29.11 25.64 0.93
CA PHE A 3 -30.51 25.81 0.51
C PHE A 3 -31.41 25.98 1.74
N ARG A 4 -32.06 27.14 1.87
CA ARG A 4 -33.25 27.37 2.71
C ARG A 4 -34.31 28.06 1.86
N SER A 5 -35.42 27.38 1.60
CA SER A 5 -36.74 28.00 1.76
C SER A 5 -37.57 27.09 2.71
N PRO A 6 -38.43 27.66 3.56
CA PRO A 6 -39.11 26.93 4.62
C PRO A 6 -40.47 26.39 4.14
N GLY A 7 -40.77 25.14 4.49
CA GLY A 7 -42.14 24.62 4.50
C GLY A 7 -42.64 24.03 3.19
N GLY A 8 -42.15 22.85 2.83
CA GLY A 8 -42.76 21.99 1.80
C GLY A 8 -42.12 20.61 1.84
N SER A 9 -42.91 19.56 2.07
CA SER A 9 -42.40 18.19 2.15
C SER A 9 -41.73 17.79 0.83
N ARG A 10 -40.49 17.30 0.90
CA ARG A 10 -39.66 16.88 -0.25
C ARG A 10 -40.18 15.66 -1.03
N LYS A 11 -41.36 15.13 -0.68
CA LYS A 11 -42.03 14.06 -1.44
C LYS A 11 -42.70 14.56 -2.74
N SER A 12 -42.76 15.87 -2.95
CA SER A 12 -43.44 16.44 -4.13
C SER A 12 -42.58 16.52 -5.39
N LEU A 13 -41.24 16.40 -5.33
CA LEU A 13 -40.40 16.56 -6.53
C LEU A 13 -40.50 15.39 -7.52
N VAL A 14 -40.75 14.18 -7.03
CA VAL A 14 -40.88 12.97 -7.87
C VAL A 14 -42.31 12.82 -8.43
N LEU A 15 -43.33 13.25 -7.67
CA LEU A 15 -44.71 13.27 -8.18
C LEU A 15 -44.97 14.38 -9.20
N LEU A 16 -44.19 15.49 -9.17
CA LEU A 16 -44.30 16.55 -10.16
C LEU A 16 -43.78 16.16 -11.55
N PHE A 17 -42.92 15.13 -11.67
CA PHE A 17 -42.46 14.64 -12.98
C PHE A 17 -43.52 13.81 -13.72
N LEU A 18 -44.41 13.11 -13.00
CA LEU A 18 -45.50 12.33 -13.61
C LEU A 18 -46.79 13.14 -13.79
N ALA A 19 -47.02 14.16 -12.95
CA ALA A 19 -48.18 15.06 -13.08
C ALA A 19 -47.87 16.34 -13.92
N GLY A 20 -46.60 16.60 -14.25
CA GLY A 20 -46.13 17.83 -14.90
C GLY A 20 -46.23 17.88 -16.42
N LEU A 21 -46.70 16.81 -17.06
CA LEU A 21 -46.95 16.78 -18.51
C LEU A 21 -48.07 17.74 -18.97
N LEU A 22 -48.72 18.46 -18.05
CA LEU A 22 -49.90 19.29 -18.35
C LEU A 22 -49.80 20.79 -18.05
N ILE A 23 -48.74 21.37 -17.44
CA ILE A 23 -48.82 22.78 -16.97
C ILE A 23 -47.59 23.71 -17.22
N TYR A 24 -46.43 23.29 -17.74
CA TYR A 24 -45.37 24.26 -18.11
C TYR A 24 -44.97 24.13 -19.58
N SER A 25 -45.37 25.10 -20.39
CA SER A 25 -44.94 25.23 -21.77
C SER A 25 -43.50 25.75 -21.84
N PHE A 26 -42.54 24.87 -22.13
CA PHE A 26 -41.16 25.24 -22.43
C PHE A 26 -41.04 25.66 -23.91
N CYS A 27 -40.16 26.62 -24.21
CA CYS A 27 -39.99 27.12 -25.58
C CYS A 27 -39.00 26.21 -26.33
N ILE A 28 -39.48 25.50 -27.35
CA ILE A 28 -38.66 24.66 -28.23
C ILE A 28 -38.76 25.24 -29.65
N LEU A 29 -37.63 25.37 -30.32
CA LEU A 29 -37.56 25.83 -31.70
C LEU A 29 -38.19 24.80 -32.64
N THR A 30 -39.00 25.30 -33.58
CA THR A 30 -39.61 24.49 -34.63
C THR A 30 -39.07 24.87 -36.01
N SER A 31 -39.16 23.94 -36.96
CA SER A 31 -38.94 24.18 -38.38
C SER A 31 -40.09 25.04 -38.93
N SER A 32 -39.95 25.53 -40.17
CA SER A 32 -41.02 26.25 -40.87
C SER A 32 -42.32 25.44 -41.04
N GLN A 33 -42.24 24.12 -40.84
CA GLN A 33 -43.36 23.17 -40.89
C GLN A 33 -43.92 22.85 -39.48
N GLY A 34 -43.44 23.51 -38.41
CA GLY A 34 -43.93 23.34 -37.05
C GLY A 34 -43.38 22.13 -36.29
N PHE A 35 -42.43 21.38 -36.86
CA PHE A 35 -41.78 20.25 -36.19
C PHE A 35 -40.59 20.70 -35.36
N PHE A 36 -40.32 20.07 -34.22
CA PHE A 36 -39.16 20.39 -33.39
C PHE A 36 -37.85 20.25 -34.15
N ARG A 37 -36.92 21.18 -33.92
CA ARG A 37 -35.54 21.06 -34.36
C ARG A 37 -34.80 20.17 -33.36
N ARG A 38 -34.20 19.10 -33.86
CA ARG A 38 -33.33 18.20 -33.09
C ARG A 38 -32.29 17.60 -34.02
N TYR A 39 -31.17 17.14 -33.49
CA TYR A 39 -30.21 16.35 -34.24
C TYR A 39 -30.56 14.86 -34.22
N LEU A 40 -29.97 14.11 -35.15
CA LEU A 40 -29.98 12.65 -35.12
C LEU A 40 -28.85 12.14 -34.22
N ASP A 41 -28.93 10.88 -33.82
CA ASP A 41 -27.90 10.29 -32.96
C ASP A 41 -26.56 10.13 -33.66
N SER A 42 -26.58 10.03 -34.99
CA SER A 42 -25.37 10.03 -35.82
C SER A 42 -24.60 11.34 -35.76
N ASP A 43 -25.25 12.41 -35.27
CA ASP A 43 -24.68 13.76 -35.26
C ASP A 43 -24.09 14.09 -33.87
N ILE A 44 -24.06 13.12 -32.95
CA ILE A 44 -23.53 13.25 -31.59
C ILE A 44 -22.25 12.39 -31.46
N PRO A 45 -21.12 12.92 -30.94
CA PRO A 45 -20.98 14.25 -30.36
C PRO A 45 -21.09 15.35 -31.41
N PHE A 46 -21.66 16.48 -31.00
CA PHE A 46 -21.72 17.64 -31.86
C PHE A 46 -20.36 18.31 -31.91
N VAL A 47 -19.68 18.16 -33.04
CA VAL A 47 -18.35 18.72 -33.25
C VAL A 47 -18.47 20.16 -33.74
N TYR A 48 -18.05 21.13 -32.92
CA TYR A 48 -17.98 22.54 -33.29
C TYR A 48 -16.54 23.00 -33.52
N LYS A 49 -16.34 24.00 -34.37
CA LYS A 49 -15.03 24.59 -34.65
C LYS A 49 -15.03 26.08 -34.33
N ILE A 50 -13.89 26.55 -33.82
CA ILE A 50 -13.74 27.94 -33.41
C ILE A 50 -12.96 28.69 -34.48
N ASN A 51 -13.37 29.89 -34.84
CA ASN A 51 -12.65 30.67 -35.83
C ASN A 51 -11.22 31.00 -35.36
N ASN A 52 -10.25 30.95 -36.29
CA ASN A 52 -8.82 31.08 -35.98
C ASN A 52 -8.39 32.45 -35.44
N THR A 53 -9.27 33.47 -35.48
CA THR A 53 -9.04 34.78 -34.88
C THR A 53 -9.54 34.87 -33.43
N ALA A 54 -10.19 33.84 -32.90
CA ALA A 54 -10.60 33.80 -31.50
C ALA A 54 -9.38 33.76 -30.55
N PRO A 55 -9.37 34.59 -29.48
CA PRO A 55 -8.35 34.50 -28.45
C PRO A 55 -8.29 33.10 -27.79
N SER A 56 -7.10 32.56 -27.60
CA SER A 56 -6.92 31.20 -27.05
C SER A 56 -7.49 31.01 -25.64
N ASN A 57 -7.55 32.08 -24.84
CA ASN A 57 -8.15 32.05 -23.51
C ASN A 57 -9.68 31.99 -23.52
N PHE A 58 -10.33 32.05 -24.68
CA PHE A 58 -11.79 31.87 -24.80
C PHE A 58 -12.18 30.39 -24.83
N ILE A 59 -11.30 29.52 -25.34
CA ILE A 59 -11.58 28.10 -25.58
C ILE A 59 -12.15 27.42 -24.33
N ALA A 60 -11.48 27.55 -23.19
CA ALA A 60 -11.93 26.94 -21.93
C ALA A 60 -13.32 27.42 -21.46
N MET A 61 -13.69 28.67 -21.77
CA MET A 61 -15.01 29.21 -21.42
C MET A 61 -16.09 28.76 -22.40
N ILE A 62 -15.75 28.55 -23.67
CA ILE A 62 -16.64 27.95 -24.67
C ILE A 62 -16.93 26.50 -24.29
N ASP A 63 -15.88 25.73 -23.99
CA ASP A 63 -16.01 24.36 -23.49
C ASP A 63 -16.89 24.32 -22.22
N SER A 64 -16.69 25.26 -21.28
CA SER A 64 -17.53 25.36 -20.08
C SER A 64 -18.99 25.71 -20.38
N GLY A 65 -19.25 26.54 -21.41
CA GLY A 65 -20.61 26.86 -21.86
C GLY A 65 -21.31 25.69 -22.58
N ALA A 66 -20.56 24.81 -23.22
CA ALA A 66 -21.08 23.56 -23.78
C ALA A 66 -21.36 22.54 -22.66
N GLN A 67 -20.42 22.38 -21.72
CA GLN A 67 -20.45 21.39 -20.65
C GLN A 67 -21.72 21.47 -19.79
N VAL A 68 -22.26 22.66 -19.54
CA VAL A 68 -23.45 22.80 -18.68
C VAL A 68 -24.68 22.04 -19.21
N TRP A 69 -24.73 21.79 -20.52
CA TRP A 69 -25.79 21.02 -21.16
C TRP A 69 -25.54 19.51 -21.15
N GLU A 70 -24.27 19.09 -21.17
CA GLU A 70 -23.86 17.69 -20.98
C GLU A 70 -24.09 17.24 -19.52
N ASP A 71 -23.94 18.18 -18.58
CA ASP A 71 -24.16 17.95 -17.16
C ASP A 71 -25.64 17.75 -16.80
N VAL A 72 -26.57 17.82 -17.77
CA VAL A 72 -28.00 17.59 -17.56
C VAL A 72 -28.29 16.09 -17.47
N PRO A 73 -28.62 15.54 -16.29
CA PRO A 73 -28.71 14.07 -16.10
C PRO A 73 -29.85 13.40 -16.87
N SER A 74 -30.82 14.19 -17.33
CA SER A 74 -31.98 13.73 -18.10
C SER A 74 -31.83 13.97 -19.61
N SER A 75 -30.64 14.41 -20.05
CA SER A 75 -30.27 14.63 -21.45
C SER A 75 -29.09 13.73 -21.86
N TYR A 76 -29.04 13.22 -23.09
CA TYR A 76 -27.92 12.37 -23.58
C TYR A 76 -26.91 13.09 -24.49
N TRP A 77 -26.90 14.41 -24.49
CA TRP A 77 -26.15 15.23 -25.44
C TRP A 77 -24.64 15.30 -25.11
N GLU A 78 -23.80 15.44 -26.15
CA GLU A 78 -22.33 15.59 -26.03
C GLU A 78 -21.82 16.59 -27.09
N PHE A 79 -20.90 17.46 -26.69
CA PHE A 79 -20.20 18.42 -27.52
C PHE A 79 -18.71 18.04 -27.64
N GLU A 80 -18.13 18.33 -28.79
CA GLU A 80 -16.69 18.13 -29.01
C GLU A 80 -16.07 19.34 -29.70
N ASN A 81 -14.93 19.80 -29.19
CA ASN A 81 -14.16 20.87 -29.81
C ASN A 81 -13.32 20.30 -30.96
N GLY A 82 -13.76 20.54 -32.19
CA GLY A 82 -13.10 20.13 -33.43
C GLY A 82 -11.90 21.00 -33.85
N GLY A 83 -11.46 21.91 -32.98
CA GLY A 83 -10.31 22.79 -33.20
C GLY A 83 -10.63 24.07 -33.97
N LEU A 84 -9.57 24.69 -34.51
CA LEU A 84 -9.68 25.98 -35.19
C LEU A 84 -10.07 25.83 -36.68
N THR A 85 -10.82 26.82 -37.20
CA THR A 85 -11.22 26.90 -38.61
C THR A 85 -10.99 28.30 -39.20
N ALA A 86 -10.92 28.39 -40.53
CA ALA A 86 -10.84 29.65 -41.27
C ALA A 86 -12.21 30.19 -41.74
N ALA A 87 -13.30 29.46 -41.48
CA ALA A 87 -14.67 29.91 -41.75
C ALA A 87 -14.98 31.22 -41.00
N ASN A 88 -15.75 32.11 -41.63
CA ASN A 88 -15.91 33.49 -41.16
C ASN A 88 -17.31 34.09 -41.34
N ASP A 89 -18.28 33.30 -41.79
CA ASP A 89 -19.67 33.70 -42.03
C ASP A 89 -20.65 32.60 -41.58
N ASP A 90 -21.95 32.92 -41.58
CA ASP A 90 -23.05 32.02 -41.20
C ASP A 90 -23.70 31.35 -42.42
N ILE A 91 -22.88 30.80 -43.33
CA ILE A 91 -23.35 30.09 -44.53
C ILE A 91 -23.36 28.58 -44.30
N ARG A 92 -24.23 27.88 -45.04
CA ARG A 92 -24.32 26.42 -44.97
C ARG A 92 -23.14 25.74 -45.68
N ASP A 93 -22.04 25.50 -44.98
CA ASP A 93 -20.81 24.90 -45.49
C ASP A 93 -20.46 23.53 -44.85
N GLY A 94 -21.28 23.08 -43.90
CA GLY A 94 -21.11 21.82 -43.17
C GLY A 94 -20.15 21.93 -41.98
N ILE A 95 -19.71 23.14 -41.62
CA ILE A 95 -18.94 23.44 -40.42
C ILE A 95 -19.89 23.97 -39.37
N ASN A 96 -19.87 23.40 -38.17
CA ASN A 96 -20.55 23.99 -37.03
C ASN A 96 -19.65 25.06 -36.41
N LEU A 97 -19.93 26.32 -36.67
CA LEU A 97 -19.01 27.41 -36.37
C LEU A 97 -19.30 28.07 -35.02
N VAL A 98 -18.27 28.37 -34.24
CA VAL A 98 -18.27 29.41 -33.20
C VAL A 98 -17.39 30.55 -33.68
N PHE A 99 -18.01 31.65 -34.10
CA PHE A 99 -17.32 32.79 -34.71
C PHE A 99 -17.36 34.04 -33.84
N PHE A 100 -16.20 34.65 -33.56
CA PHE A 100 -16.12 35.97 -32.92
C PHE A 100 -15.88 37.06 -33.96
N ASP A 101 -16.92 37.83 -34.27
CA ASP A 101 -16.92 38.89 -35.28
C ASP A 101 -16.41 40.23 -34.73
N PHE A 102 -15.09 40.37 -34.66
CA PHE A 102 -14.45 41.62 -34.24
C PHE A 102 -14.52 42.74 -35.28
N GLN A 103 -14.81 42.41 -36.54
CA GLN A 103 -14.85 43.36 -37.66
C GLN A 103 -16.28 43.79 -37.98
N GLY A 104 -17.28 43.06 -37.47
CA GLY A 104 -18.70 43.27 -37.73
C GLY A 104 -19.09 43.00 -39.17
N ILE A 105 -18.57 41.91 -39.72
CA ILE A 105 -18.88 41.36 -41.06
C ILE A 105 -20.32 40.84 -41.10
N ASN A 106 -20.75 40.17 -40.04
CA ASN A 106 -22.03 39.49 -39.91
C ASN A 106 -23.11 40.35 -39.22
N PHE A 107 -22.75 41.56 -38.76
CA PHE A 107 -23.65 42.46 -38.04
C PHE A 107 -23.70 43.87 -38.61
N ALA A 108 -24.92 44.33 -38.92
CA ALA A 108 -25.17 45.72 -39.28
C ALA A 108 -24.74 46.68 -38.15
N PRO A 109 -24.11 47.83 -38.45
CA PRO A 109 -23.74 48.82 -37.44
C PRO A 109 -24.95 49.30 -36.62
N GLY A 110 -24.79 49.36 -35.29
CA GLY A 110 -25.82 49.86 -34.37
C GLY A 110 -26.91 48.83 -34.01
N THR A 111 -26.72 47.56 -34.35
CA THR A 111 -27.59 46.48 -33.87
C THR A 111 -27.44 46.25 -32.35
N ASN A 112 -28.52 45.83 -31.71
CA ASN A 112 -28.52 45.43 -30.30
C ASN A 112 -28.36 43.90 -30.12
N THR A 113 -28.03 43.17 -31.18
CA THR A 113 -27.80 41.72 -31.13
C THR A 113 -26.39 41.42 -30.61
N ILE A 114 -26.32 40.71 -29.49
CA ILE A 114 -25.07 40.26 -28.86
C ILE A 114 -24.49 39.06 -29.62
N ALA A 115 -25.31 38.04 -29.81
CA ALA A 115 -24.99 36.82 -30.50
C ALA A 115 -26.26 36.27 -31.17
N PHE A 116 -26.09 35.33 -32.11
CA PHE A 116 -27.18 34.49 -32.59
C PHE A 116 -26.67 33.13 -33.02
N SER A 117 -27.58 32.16 -32.99
CA SER A 117 -27.36 30.83 -33.56
C SER A 117 -28.21 30.64 -34.81
N ARG A 118 -27.58 30.31 -35.94
CA ARG A 118 -28.24 29.92 -37.17
C ARG A 118 -28.12 28.43 -37.38
N THR A 119 -29.25 27.73 -37.34
CA THR A 119 -29.31 26.28 -37.53
C THR A 119 -30.02 25.95 -38.84
N TRP A 120 -29.38 25.14 -39.69
CA TRP A 120 -30.01 24.56 -40.87
C TRP A 120 -30.62 23.21 -40.54
N THR A 121 -31.75 22.92 -41.19
CA THR A 121 -32.48 21.66 -41.02
C THR A 121 -32.69 20.96 -42.35
N GLN A 122 -32.68 19.63 -42.34
CA GLN A 122 -32.95 18.78 -43.51
C GLN A 122 -34.04 17.75 -43.19
N GLY A 123 -34.89 17.43 -44.18
CA GLY A 123 -35.94 16.41 -44.02
C GLY A 123 -37.15 16.58 -44.95
N SER A 124 -38.01 15.56 -44.99
CA SER A 124 -39.32 15.57 -45.66
C SER A 124 -40.36 14.82 -44.80
N GLY A 125 -41.60 15.31 -44.74
CA GLY A 125 -42.65 14.69 -43.90
C GLY A 125 -42.51 15.07 -42.42
N SER A 126 -42.68 14.11 -41.51
CA SER A 126 -42.64 14.32 -40.05
C SER A 126 -41.23 14.28 -39.43
N SER A 127 -40.17 14.27 -40.24
CA SER A 127 -38.78 14.04 -39.80
C SER A 127 -37.85 15.15 -40.28
N PHE A 128 -37.93 16.33 -39.66
CA PHE A 128 -36.92 17.39 -39.81
C PHE A 128 -35.84 17.21 -38.73
N HIS A 129 -34.57 17.23 -39.11
CA HIS A 129 -33.44 17.25 -38.18
C HIS A 129 -32.49 18.42 -38.50
N ALA A 130 -31.83 18.94 -37.48
CA ALA A 130 -30.75 19.91 -37.63
C ALA A 130 -29.51 19.21 -38.22
N VAL A 131 -28.82 19.90 -39.12
CA VAL A 131 -27.65 19.33 -39.85
C VAL A 131 -26.39 20.16 -39.67
N GLU A 132 -26.53 21.42 -39.30
CA GLU A 132 -25.44 22.39 -39.17
C GLU A 132 -25.93 23.55 -38.32
N SER A 133 -25.06 24.08 -37.46
CA SER A 133 -25.40 25.23 -36.63
C SER A 133 -24.19 26.11 -36.36
N ASP A 134 -24.36 27.39 -36.68
CA ASP A 134 -23.35 28.43 -36.49
C ASP A 134 -23.78 29.40 -35.40
N LEU A 135 -22.88 29.62 -34.45
CA LEU A 135 -22.96 30.60 -33.39
C LEU A 135 -22.07 31.79 -33.77
N ILE A 136 -22.70 32.95 -33.97
CA ILE A 136 -22.00 34.17 -34.37
C ILE A 136 -22.04 35.22 -33.25
N TRP A 137 -20.85 35.52 -32.75
CA TRP A 137 -20.40 36.58 -31.84
C TRP A 137 -20.36 38.00 -32.42
N ASN A 138 -21.23 38.98 -32.09
CA ASN A 138 -20.96 40.41 -32.39
C ASN A 138 -19.85 41.02 -31.49
N ALA A 139 -18.61 40.52 -31.62
CA ALA A 139 -17.51 40.87 -30.72
C ALA A 139 -17.02 42.31 -30.90
N ARG A 140 -17.36 42.95 -32.04
CA ARG A 140 -17.12 44.38 -32.31
C ARG A 140 -17.88 45.28 -31.33
N ASP A 141 -19.18 45.09 -31.20
CA ASP A 141 -20.04 45.99 -30.42
C ASP A 141 -20.24 45.48 -28.97
N PHE A 142 -20.10 44.18 -28.76
CA PHE A 142 -20.27 43.51 -27.47
C PHE A 142 -19.01 42.69 -27.12
N PRO A 143 -17.94 43.34 -26.64
CA PRO A 143 -16.67 42.68 -26.35
C PRO A 143 -16.86 41.51 -25.36
N PRO A 144 -16.39 40.29 -25.67
CA PRO A 144 -16.50 39.14 -24.78
C PRO A 144 -15.53 39.22 -23.59
N SER A 145 -15.97 38.73 -22.44
CA SER A 145 -15.19 38.64 -21.21
C SER A 145 -15.23 37.23 -20.61
N PRO A 146 -14.08 36.54 -20.47
CA PRO A 146 -13.99 35.28 -19.72
C PRO A 146 -14.38 35.39 -18.24
N THR A 147 -14.27 36.59 -17.65
CA THR A 147 -14.47 36.82 -16.21
C THR A 147 -15.72 37.63 -15.86
N GLY A 148 -16.60 37.93 -16.81
CA GLY A 148 -17.71 38.88 -16.60
C GLY A 148 -17.28 40.30 -16.21
N ALA A 149 -16.23 40.85 -16.83
CA ALA A 149 -15.74 42.19 -16.53
C ALA A 149 -16.80 43.28 -16.79
N PRO A 150 -16.86 44.35 -15.98
CA PRO A 150 -17.82 45.43 -16.18
C PRO A 150 -17.73 46.05 -17.59
N GLY A 151 -18.87 46.23 -18.25
CA GLY A 151 -18.95 46.79 -19.60
C GLY A 151 -18.62 45.81 -20.74
N GLN A 152 -18.36 44.55 -20.43
CA GLN A 152 -18.15 43.46 -21.40
C GLN A 152 -19.20 42.37 -21.20
N GLN A 153 -19.52 41.62 -22.25
CA GLN A 153 -20.49 40.52 -22.15
C GLN A 153 -19.81 39.24 -21.65
N ASP A 154 -20.47 38.53 -20.73
CA ASP A 154 -19.88 37.33 -20.13
C ASP A 154 -19.84 36.17 -21.12
N LEU A 155 -18.63 35.71 -21.44
CA LEU A 155 -18.39 34.68 -22.46
C LEU A 155 -19.11 33.38 -22.14
N TRP A 156 -19.00 32.89 -20.92
CA TRP A 156 -19.64 31.63 -20.50
C TRP A 156 -21.16 31.75 -20.62
N SER A 157 -21.78 32.74 -19.99
CA SER A 157 -23.24 32.89 -20.01
C SER A 157 -23.82 32.92 -21.42
N THR A 158 -23.22 33.69 -22.32
CA THR A 158 -23.70 33.78 -23.70
C THR A 158 -23.42 32.50 -24.49
N MET A 159 -22.28 31.82 -24.28
CA MET A 159 -22.04 30.51 -24.91
C MET A 159 -23.08 29.48 -24.46
N SER A 160 -23.37 29.39 -23.16
CA SER A 160 -24.42 28.50 -22.64
C SER A 160 -25.78 28.78 -23.29
N HIS A 161 -26.15 30.05 -23.44
CA HIS A 161 -27.40 30.46 -24.11
C HIS A 161 -27.48 29.98 -25.56
N GLU A 162 -26.44 30.27 -26.34
CA GLU A 162 -26.43 29.95 -27.76
C GLU A 162 -26.32 28.44 -28.02
N PHE A 163 -25.57 27.70 -27.20
CA PHE A 163 -25.61 26.23 -27.23
C PHE A 163 -27.01 25.69 -26.91
N GLY A 164 -27.81 26.39 -26.10
CA GLY A 164 -29.21 26.04 -25.90
C GLY A 164 -30.05 26.18 -27.17
N HIS A 165 -29.84 27.22 -27.98
CA HIS A 165 -30.48 27.34 -29.29
C HIS A 165 -30.09 26.24 -30.25
N HIS A 166 -28.81 25.89 -30.23
CA HIS A 166 -28.29 24.76 -30.98
C HIS A 166 -28.98 23.44 -30.59
N LEU A 167 -29.22 23.21 -29.30
CA LEU A 167 -30.00 22.08 -28.79
C LEU A 167 -31.49 22.12 -29.16
N GLY A 168 -31.94 23.17 -29.84
CA GLY A 168 -33.31 23.34 -30.26
C GLY A 168 -34.18 24.07 -29.24
N LEU A 169 -33.61 24.74 -28.23
CA LEU A 169 -34.38 25.54 -27.27
C LEU A 169 -34.66 26.93 -27.83
N GLY A 170 -35.85 27.46 -27.55
CA GLY A 170 -36.22 28.84 -27.86
C GLY A 170 -36.03 29.77 -26.67
N HIS A 171 -36.07 31.09 -26.93
CA HIS A 171 -36.02 32.10 -25.88
C HIS A 171 -37.18 31.96 -24.87
N GLN A 172 -36.88 32.15 -23.59
CA GLN A 172 -37.88 32.38 -22.54
C GLN A 172 -38.34 33.85 -22.58
N GLY A 173 -39.65 34.08 -22.72
CA GLY A 173 -40.30 35.36 -22.36
C GLY A 173 -40.12 36.59 -23.27
N SER A 174 -40.12 36.47 -24.61
CA SER A 174 -40.14 37.64 -25.51
C SER A 174 -41.47 37.78 -26.30
N PRO A 175 -42.04 38.99 -26.47
CA PRO A 175 -43.22 39.22 -27.30
C PRO A 175 -42.88 38.94 -28.78
N GLY A 176 -43.38 37.82 -29.29
CA GLY A 176 -43.13 37.34 -30.66
C GLY A 176 -42.71 35.87 -30.76
N GLY A 177 -42.53 35.17 -29.63
CA GLY A 177 -42.38 33.71 -29.63
C GLY A 177 -43.63 32.98 -30.15
N PRO A 178 -43.51 31.71 -30.60
CA PRO A 178 -44.66 30.90 -31.02
C PRO A 178 -45.76 30.90 -29.94
N PRO A 179 -47.06 30.89 -30.31
CA PRO A 179 -48.16 30.87 -29.34
C PRO A 179 -48.00 29.70 -28.36
N GLY A 180 -47.89 29.99 -27.07
CA GLY A 180 -47.85 28.98 -26.01
C GLY A 180 -46.68 29.06 -25.02
N CYS A 181 -45.65 29.88 -25.26
CA CYS A 181 -44.58 30.10 -24.29
C CYS A 181 -45.10 30.82 -23.03
N GLY A 182 -44.95 30.20 -21.85
CA GLY A 182 -45.47 30.67 -20.56
C GLY A 182 -44.79 31.93 -19.99
N GLU A 183 -44.83 32.08 -18.66
CA GLU A 183 -44.33 33.25 -17.92
C GLU A 183 -42.86 33.59 -18.23
N THR A 184 -42.51 34.87 -18.15
CA THR A 184 -41.14 35.36 -18.38
C THR A 184 -40.24 35.03 -17.19
N ILE A 185 -39.27 34.13 -17.38
CA ILE A 185 -38.32 33.72 -16.34
C ILE A 185 -36.96 34.36 -16.63
N GLN A 186 -36.71 35.53 -16.02
CA GLN A 186 -35.47 36.27 -16.23
C GLN A 186 -34.22 35.51 -15.77
N ALA A 187 -34.35 34.56 -14.84
CA ALA A 187 -33.22 33.76 -14.36
C ALA A 187 -32.87 32.58 -15.27
N ALA A 188 -33.64 32.33 -16.34
CA ALA A 188 -33.37 31.22 -17.26
C ALA A 188 -32.14 31.51 -18.11
N THR A 189 -31.32 30.51 -18.39
CA THR A 189 -30.20 30.63 -19.33
C THR A 189 -30.72 31.03 -20.69
N MET A 190 -31.87 30.48 -21.13
CA MET A 190 -32.52 30.85 -22.40
C MET A 190 -33.31 32.17 -22.34
N TYR A 191 -33.13 33.02 -21.33
CA TYR A 191 -33.70 34.37 -21.33
C TYR A 191 -33.02 35.23 -22.40
N GLY A 192 -33.81 35.79 -23.34
CA GLY A 192 -33.27 36.44 -24.55
C GLY A 192 -32.66 37.83 -24.36
N LEU A 193 -32.45 38.28 -23.12
CA LEU A 193 -31.84 39.57 -22.80
C LEU A 193 -30.71 39.37 -21.80
N SER A 194 -29.59 40.06 -22.01
CA SER A 194 -28.42 40.01 -21.13
C SER A 194 -27.80 41.40 -20.96
N SER A 195 -27.24 41.67 -19.78
CA SER A 195 -26.55 42.91 -19.45
C SER A 195 -25.06 42.69 -19.32
N ALA A 196 -24.26 43.69 -19.72
CA ALA A 196 -22.80 43.62 -19.59
C ALA A 196 -22.38 43.36 -18.13
N GLY A 197 -21.48 42.38 -17.94
CA GLY A 197 -21.00 41.92 -16.65
C GLY A 197 -21.93 40.94 -15.91
N ASP A 198 -23.07 40.57 -16.48
CA ASP A 198 -23.99 39.60 -15.87
C ASP A 198 -23.45 38.16 -16.02
N THR A 199 -23.15 37.53 -14.89
CA THR A 199 -22.68 36.14 -14.82
C THR A 199 -23.72 35.18 -14.26
N SER A 200 -24.96 35.63 -14.05
CA SER A 200 -25.99 34.83 -13.37
C SER A 200 -26.52 33.66 -14.21
N HIS A 201 -26.28 33.68 -15.52
CA HIS A 201 -26.78 32.70 -16.49
C HIS A 201 -25.77 31.59 -16.85
N ARG A 202 -24.62 31.53 -16.16
CA ARG A 202 -23.60 30.49 -16.39
C ARG A 202 -24.09 29.08 -16.10
N TYR A 203 -25.17 28.92 -15.34
CA TYR A 203 -25.75 27.62 -14.98
C TYR A 203 -27.21 27.55 -15.40
N LEU A 204 -27.66 26.35 -15.76
CA LEU A 204 -29.00 26.12 -16.27
C LEU A 204 -30.08 26.30 -15.20
N HIS A 205 -31.16 26.97 -15.56
CA HIS A 205 -32.37 27.00 -14.75
C HIS A 205 -33.18 25.71 -14.98
N ILE A 206 -34.05 25.35 -14.03
CA ILE A 206 -34.86 24.12 -14.13
C ILE A 206 -35.74 24.08 -15.40
N HIS A 207 -36.11 25.24 -15.93
CA HIS A 207 -36.86 25.34 -17.20
C HIS A 207 -36.01 24.94 -18.41
N ASP A 208 -34.74 25.33 -18.43
CA ASP A 208 -33.80 25.00 -19.50
C ASP A 208 -33.50 23.49 -19.47
N ILE A 209 -33.26 22.95 -18.26
CA ILE A 209 -33.08 21.52 -18.00
C ILE A 209 -34.29 20.72 -18.49
N ALA A 210 -35.51 21.13 -18.14
CA ALA A 210 -36.71 20.46 -18.58
C ALA A 210 -36.89 20.51 -20.11
N GLY A 211 -36.62 21.66 -20.72
CA GLY A 211 -36.69 21.84 -22.18
C GLY A 211 -35.76 20.89 -22.91
N VAL A 212 -34.47 20.84 -22.56
CA VAL A 212 -33.50 19.98 -23.25
C VAL A 212 -33.81 18.50 -23.04
N SER A 213 -34.27 18.13 -21.84
CA SER A 213 -34.62 16.74 -21.50
C SER A 213 -35.84 16.23 -22.28
N VAL A 214 -36.70 17.12 -22.77
CA VAL A 214 -37.82 16.77 -23.64
C VAL A 214 -37.35 16.46 -25.07
N ILE A 215 -36.31 17.16 -25.55
CA ILE A 215 -35.75 17.00 -26.89
C ILE A 215 -34.81 15.79 -26.96
N TYR A 216 -33.98 15.60 -25.92
CA TYR A 216 -32.96 14.56 -25.86
C TYR A 216 -33.10 13.68 -24.59
N PRO A 217 -34.24 12.99 -24.37
CA PRO A 217 -34.45 12.22 -23.14
C PRO A 217 -33.47 11.05 -22.99
N VAL A 218 -32.98 10.83 -21.77
CA VAL A 218 -32.24 9.61 -21.40
C VAL A 218 -33.10 8.34 -21.46
N TRP A 219 -32.44 7.18 -21.58
CA TRP A 219 -33.07 5.87 -21.59
C TRP A 219 -33.04 5.25 -20.19
N LYS A 220 -33.96 4.33 -19.93
CA LYS A 220 -33.90 3.43 -18.78
C LYS A 220 -33.63 2.01 -19.24
N ILE A 221 -32.73 1.32 -18.56
CA ILE A 221 -32.62 -0.13 -18.65
C ILE A 221 -33.20 -0.70 -17.36
N ASN A 222 -34.05 -1.70 -17.50
CA ASN A 222 -34.55 -2.51 -16.40
C ASN A 222 -34.25 -3.96 -16.73
N GLY A 223 -34.21 -4.80 -15.73
CA GLY A 223 -34.11 -6.23 -15.96
C GLY A 223 -33.99 -7.01 -14.69
N THR A 224 -33.82 -8.31 -14.86
CA THR A 224 -33.60 -9.26 -13.78
C THR A 224 -32.36 -10.08 -14.05
N VAL A 225 -31.65 -10.45 -12.99
CA VAL A 225 -30.61 -11.48 -13.01
C VAL A 225 -31.13 -12.67 -12.22
N SER A 226 -31.16 -13.83 -12.86
CA SER A 226 -31.68 -15.06 -12.27
C SER A 226 -30.76 -16.24 -12.55
N ALA A 227 -30.80 -17.24 -11.67
CA ALA A 227 -30.11 -18.50 -11.82
C ALA A 227 -30.92 -19.45 -12.70
N ALA A 228 -30.30 -19.93 -13.78
CA ALA A 228 -30.85 -20.99 -14.60
C ALA A 228 -30.77 -22.36 -13.91
N PRO A 229 -31.60 -23.35 -14.30
CA PRO A 229 -32.70 -23.26 -15.28
C PRO A 229 -34.04 -22.83 -14.65
N PHE A 230 -34.07 -22.57 -13.34
CA PHE A 230 -35.32 -22.36 -12.59
C PHE A 230 -35.71 -20.88 -12.42
N ASN A 231 -34.95 -19.96 -13.01
CA ASN A 231 -35.13 -18.51 -12.90
C ASN A 231 -35.26 -18.03 -11.44
N VAL A 232 -34.45 -18.60 -10.55
CA VAL A 232 -34.38 -18.15 -9.15
C VAL A 232 -33.68 -16.79 -9.13
N PRO A 233 -34.28 -15.73 -8.56
CA PRO A 233 -33.61 -14.43 -8.53
C PRO A 233 -32.27 -14.45 -7.79
N ILE A 234 -31.28 -13.74 -8.31
CA ILE A 234 -29.97 -13.58 -7.67
C ILE A 234 -29.89 -12.17 -7.09
N GLU A 235 -29.90 -12.07 -5.76
CA GLU A 235 -29.64 -10.81 -5.04
C GLU A 235 -28.16 -10.44 -5.11
N ASN A 236 -27.86 -9.14 -5.21
CA ASN A 236 -26.50 -8.59 -5.27
C ASN A 236 -25.63 -9.09 -6.45
N ALA A 237 -26.23 -9.57 -7.54
CA ALA A 237 -25.50 -9.81 -8.79
C ALA A 237 -24.91 -8.51 -9.32
N ALA A 238 -23.61 -8.51 -9.67
CA ALA A 238 -22.96 -7.35 -10.26
C ALA A 238 -23.27 -7.27 -11.74
N LEU A 239 -23.72 -6.10 -12.16
CA LEU A 239 -23.89 -5.69 -13.54
C LEU A 239 -22.83 -4.64 -13.85
N THR A 240 -21.88 -4.99 -14.71
CA THR A 240 -20.77 -4.12 -15.14
C THR A 240 -20.94 -3.77 -16.60
N ALA A 241 -20.57 -2.55 -16.97
CA ALA A 241 -20.57 -2.14 -18.37
C ALA A 241 -19.30 -1.39 -18.73
N ASP A 242 -18.82 -1.61 -19.95
CA ASP A 242 -17.58 -1.09 -20.51
C ASP A 242 -17.54 0.46 -20.54
N HIS A 243 -18.71 1.09 -20.68
CA HIS A 243 -18.83 2.55 -20.89
C HIS A 243 -19.98 3.22 -20.10
N LEU A 244 -20.53 2.60 -19.04
CA LEU A 244 -21.75 3.14 -18.41
C LEU A 244 -21.55 4.42 -17.60
N PHE A 245 -22.35 5.44 -17.95
CA PHE A 245 -22.53 6.72 -17.26
C PHE A 245 -23.92 6.78 -16.61
N ALA A 246 -24.15 5.97 -15.57
CA ALA A 246 -25.44 5.97 -14.86
C ALA A 246 -25.48 7.01 -13.75
N ALA A 247 -26.43 7.96 -13.80
CA ALA A 247 -26.88 8.72 -12.64
C ALA A 247 -28.15 8.04 -12.09
N THR A 248 -28.07 7.48 -10.89
CA THR A 248 -29.18 6.78 -10.23
C THR A 248 -30.37 7.73 -9.99
N VAL A 249 -31.57 7.35 -10.41
CA VAL A 249 -32.82 7.94 -9.91
C VAL A 249 -33.75 6.84 -9.39
N GLY A 250 -33.69 6.65 -8.07
CA GLY A 250 -34.78 6.07 -7.28
C GLY A 250 -34.74 4.56 -7.08
N GLY A 251 -34.41 4.14 -5.86
CA GLY A 251 -34.98 2.95 -5.25
C GLY A 251 -34.23 1.63 -5.42
N VAL A 252 -32.91 1.62 -5.21
CA VAL A 252 -32.27 0.44 -4.60
C VAL A 252 -31.54 0.98 -3.38
N GLU A 253 -32.05 0.67 -2.18
CA GLU A 253 -31.28 0.90 -0.97
C GLU A 253 -29.98 0.11 -1.12
N SER A 254 -28.84 0.78 -1.30
CA SER A 254 -27.56 0.18 -0.98
C SER A 254 -27.59 -0.16 0.51
N PRO A 255 -27.41 -1.43 0.92
CA PRO A 255 -27.44 -1.81 2.33
C PRO A 255 -26.32 -1.17 3.16
N GLN A 256 -25.37 -0.48 2.53
CA GLN A 256 -24.12 -0.05 3.19
C GLN A 256 -23.91 1.46 3.37
N SER A 257 -24.78 2.35 2.89
CA SER A 257 -24.49 3.80 3.10
C SER A 257 -25.64 4.69 3.54
N GLY A 258 -26.91 4.35 3.29
CA GLY A 258 -28.01 5.26 3.66
C GLY A 258 -27.89 6.67 3.08
N VAL A 259 -27.04 6.87 2.05
CA VAL A 259 -26.81 8.16 1.41
C VAL A 259 -27.64 8.22 0.12
N PHE A 260 -28.57 9.16 0.06
CA PHE A 260 -29.11 9.62 -1.22
C PHE A 260 -27.99 10.35 -1.96
N GLU A 261 -27.36 9.68 -2.92
CA GLU A 261 -26.29 10.28 -3.73
C GLU A 261 -26.84 11.36 -4.67
N ARG A 262 -26.01 12.38 -4.93
CA ARG A 262 -26.37 13.53 -5.78
C ARG A 262 -26.43 13.12 -7.26
N PRO A 263 -27.23 13.82 -8.09
CA PRO A 263 -27.12 13.72 -9.55
C PRO A 263 -25.68 14.02 -10.00
N GLY A 264 -25.10 13.16 -10.83
CA GLY A 264 -23.73 13.29 -11.37
C GLY A 264 -22.74 12.21 -10.92
N TYR A 265 -23.09 11.32 -9.98
CA TYR A 265 -22.27 10.14 -9.69
C TYR A 265 -22.49 9.07 -10.77
N VAL A 266 -21.41 8.76 -11.49
CA VAL A 266 -21.34 7.73 -12.53
C VAL A 266 -20.93 6.41 -11.89
N HIS A 267 -21.81 5.42 -11.94
CA HIS A 267 -21.51 4.05 -11.50
C HIS A 267 -21.16 3.17 -12.69
N LYS A 268 -19.96 2.55 -12.65
CA LYS A 268 -19.54 1.50 -13.61
C LYS A 268 -20.13 0.13 -13.30
N THR A 269 -20.62 -0.04 -12.08
CA THR A 269 -21.19 -1.29 -11.56
C THR A 269 -22.47 -0.99 -10.81
N LEU A 270 -23.50 -1.79 -11.06
CA LEU A 270 -24.77 -1.79 -10.34
C LEU A 270 -25.07 -3.20 -9.81
N PHE A 271 -25.92 -3.28 -8.78
CA PHE A 271 -26.24 -4.53 -8.11
C PHE A 271 -27.75 -4.78 -8.12
N THR A 272 -28.15 -6.05 -8.24
CA THR A 272 -29.56 -6.44 -8.17
C THR A 272 -30.09 -6.41 -6.73
N ASP A 273 -31.39 -6.16 -6.59
CA ASP A 273 -32.12 -6.26 -5.32
C ASP A 273 -32.46 -7.72 -4.94
N ALA A 274 -33.17 -7.91 -3.83
CA ALA A 274 -33.61 -9.22 -3.34
C ALA A 274 -34.51 -10.01 -4.32
N ASN A 275 -35.12 -9.34 -5.30
CA ASN A 275 -35.90 -9.97 -6.37
C ASN A 275 -35.08 -10.16 -7.64
N GLY A 276 -33.76 -10.00 -7.57
CA GLY A 276 -32.86 -10.06 -8.72
C GLY A 276 -33.06 -8.91 -9.70
N ALA A 277 -33.84 -7.89 -9.35
CA ALA A 277 -34.19 -6.81 -10.26
C ALA A 277 -33.15 -5.68 -10.22
N TYR A 278 -32.97 -5.01 -11.35
CA TYR A 278 -32.16 -3.80 -11.43
C TYR A 278 -32.83 -2.76 -12.35
N SER A 279 -32.49 -1.50 -12.12
CA SER A 279 -32.89 -0.39 -12.98
C SER A 279 -31.79 0.67 -13.02
N ALA A 280 -31.48 1.17 -14.20
CA ALA A 280 -30.51 2.24 -14.39
C ALA A 280 -30.96 3.21 -15.49
N THR A 281 -30.58 4.47 -15.33
CA THR A 281 -30.72 5.47 -16.38
C THR A 281 -29.43 5.50 -17.19
N VAL A 282 -29.53 5.47 -18.50
CA VAL A 282 -28.39 5.32 -19.42
C VAL A 282 -28.48 6.31 -20.56
N ILE A 283 -27.31 6.78 -21.00
CA ILE A 283 -27.17 7.57 -22.23
C ILE A 283 -27.21 6.65 -23.45
N ARG A 284 -27.61 7.20 -24.60
CA ARG A 284 -27.86 6.43 -25.81
C ARG A 284 -26.57 6.10 -26.59
N ARG A 285 -25.75 5.21 -26.03
CA ARG A 285 -24.59 4.61 -26.71
C ARG A 285 -24.65 3.11 -26.53
N SER A 286 -24.49 2.32 -27.58
CA SER A 286 -24.46 0.86 -27.45
C SER A 286 -23.28 0.45 -26.56
N PHE A 287 -23.54 -0.43 -25.59
CA PHE A 287 -22.53 -0.93 -24.65
C PHE A 287 -22.78 -2.40 -24.34
N TRP A 288 -21.73 -3.10 -23.90
CA TRP A 288 -21.89 -4.45 -23.35
C TRP A 288 -22.25 -4.37 -21.87
N LEU A 289 -23.33 -5.02 -21.50
CA LEU A 289 -23.73 -5.20 -20.10
C LEU A 289 -23.41 -6.63 -19.68
N THR A 290 -22.61 -6.79 -18.63
CA THR A 290 -22.15 -8.08 -18.14
C THR A 290 -22.68 -8.33 -16.73
N ALA A 291 -23.45 -9.40 -16.56
CA ALA A 291 -23.91 -9.88 -15.27
C ALA A 291 -22.97 -10.96 -14.72
N SER A 292 -22.65 -10.86 -13.43
CA SER A 292 -21.73 -11.77 -12.74
C SER A 292 -22.12 -12.01 -11.28
N TYR A 293 -21.93 -13.25 -10.84
CA TYR A 293 -22.12 -13.67 -9.45
C TYR A 293 -21.26 -14.91 -9.18
N PHE A 294 -20.74 -15.05 -7.97
CA PHE A 294 -19.89 -16.18 -7.60
C PHE A 294 -20.61 -17.52 -7.80
N GLY A 295 -19.90 -18.47 -8.43
CA GLY A 295 -20.44 -19.81 -8.72
C GLY A 295 -21.29 -19.88 -10.00
N PHE A 296 -21.38 -18.78 -10.76
CA PHE A 296 -22.05 -18.73 -12.04
C PHE A 296 -21.11 -18.23 -13.15
N GLN A 297 -21.39 -18.70 -14.37
CA GLN A 297 -20.76 -18.17 -15.58
C GLN A 297 -21.27 -16.75 -15.81
N SER A 298 -20.37 -15.81 -16.03
CA SER A 298 -20.76 -14.45 -16.41
C SER A 298 -21.37 -14.46 -17.81
N ASP A 299 -22.41 -13.64 -18.00
CA ASP A 299 -23.08 -13.48 -19.28
C ASP A 299 -23.04 -12.00 -19.70
N SER A 300 -22.81 -11.76 -20.99
CA SER A 300 -22.67 -10.43 -21.56
C SER A 300 -23.64 -10.24 -22.71
N GLN A 301 -24.46 -9.19 -22.63
CA GLN A 301 -25.42 -8.83 -23.67
C GLN A 301 -25.15 -7.43 -24.20
N LEU A 302 -25.20 -7.27 -25.52
CA LEU A 302 -25.06 -5.97 -26.17
C LEU A 302 -26.38 -5.21 -26.07
N VAL A 303 -26.39 -4.11 -25.33
CA VAL A 303 -27.55 -3.23 -25.22
C VAL A 303 -27.56 -2.29 -26.41
N GLN A 304 -28.55 -2.44 -27.29
CA GLN A 304 -28.73 -1.59 -28.47
C GLN A 304 -29.97 -0.71 -28.32
N PHE A 305 -29.83 0.57 -28.68
CA PHE A 305 -30.89 1.56 -28.59
C PHE A 305 -31.54 1.77 -29.95
N GLY A 306 -32.86 1.57 -30.02
CA GLY A 306 -33.66 1.96 -31.19
C GLY A 306 -33.79 3.48 -31.35
N PRO A 307 -34.35 3.96 -32.47
CA PRO A 307 -34.67 5.39 -32.64
C PRO A 307 -35.62 5.87 -31.52
N PRO A 308 -35.59 7.16 -31.12
CA PRO A 308 -36.41 7.64 -30.02
C PRO A 308 -37.89 7.52 -30.39
N GLY A 309 -38.69 6.88 -29.54
CA GLY A 309 -40.13 6.64 -29.79
C GLY A 309 -41.03 7.88 -29.71
N GLY A 310 -40.46 9.07 -29.56
CA GLY A 310 -41.19 10.34 -29.52
C GLY A 310 -40.66 11.29 -28.47
N ILE A 311 -41.21 12.51 -28.46
CA ILE A 311 -40.80 13.62 -27.59
C ILE A 311 -41.16 13.32 -26.14
N GLY A 312 -40.23 13.60 -25.22
CA GLY A 312 -40.46 13.52 -23.77
C GLY A 312 -40.75 12.12 -23.21
N GLN A 313 -40.65 11.06 -24.03
CA GLN A 313 -40.83 9.70 -23.54
C GLN A 313 -39.49 9.10 -23.16
N THR A 314 -39.26 8.92 -21.86
CA THR A 314 -38.24 8.00 -21.36
C THR A 314 -38.54 6.61 -21.89
N GLN A 315 -37.66 6.10 -22.74
CA GLN A 315 -37.78 4.76 -23.27
C GLN A 315 -37.17 3.76 -22.28
N THR A 316 -37.86 2.65 -22.05
CA THR A 316 -37.39 1.57 -21.17
C THR A 316 -37.03 0.36 -22.00
N LEU A 317 -35.79 -0.12 -21.87
CA LEU A 317 -35.32 -1.39 -22.40
C LEU A 317 -35.32 -2.43 -21.28
N THR A 318 -35.76 -3.65 -21.59
CA THR A 318 -35.65 -4.78 -20.67
C THR A 318 -34.48 -5.65 -21.11
N VAL A 319 -33.54 -5.91 -20.20
CA VAL A 319 -32.37 -6.77 -20.43
C VAL A 319 -32.28 -7.79 -19.29
N ASP A 320 -32.76 -9.00 -19.53
CA ASP A 320 -32.77 -10.07 -18.52
C ASP A 320 -31.56 -11.00 -18.71
N PHE A 321 -30.95 -11.39 -17.60
CA PHE A 321 -29.87 -12.38 -17.55
C PHE A 321 -30.34 -13.65 -16.85
N SER A 322 -30.00 -14.80 -17.44
CA SER A 322 -30.21 -16.13 -16.86
C SER A 322 -28.85 -16.82 -16.75
N LEU A 323 -28.17 -16.61 -15.62
CA LEU A 323 -26.81 -17.08 -15.40
C LEU A 323 -26.80 -18.60 -15.22
N GLN A 324 -25.94 -19.28 -15.97
CA GLN A 324 -25.74 -20.72 -15.83
C GLN A 324 -24.78 -20.99 -14.65
N PRO A 325 -25.03 -22.00 -13.81
CA PRO A 325 -24.07 -22.43 -12.81
C PRO A 325 -22.72 -22.74 -13.46
N SER A 326 -21.64 -22.28 -12.84
CA SER A 326 -20.29 -22.59 -13.32
C SER A 326 -20.07 -24.11 -13.32
N PRO A 327 -19.43 -24.66 -14.36
CA PRO A 327 -18.99 -26.04 -14.35
C PRO A 327 -18.13 -26.31 -13.11
N VAL A 328 -18.31 -27.48 -12.53
CA VAL A 328 -17.51 -27.91 -11.38
C VAL A 328 -16.27 -28.63 -11.89
N THR A 329 -15.13 -28.34 -11.27
CA THR A 329 -13.83 -28.95 -11.58
C THR A 329 -13.06 -29.29 -10.30
N THR A 330 -11.89 -29.88 -10.44
CA THR A 330 -11.09 -30.39 -9.33
C THR A 330 -9.76 -29.66 -9.20
N ILE A 331 -9.43 -29.24 -7.98
CA ILE A 331 -8.06 -28.88 -7.59
C ILE A 331 -7.51 -30.04 -6.79
N SER A 332 -6.61 -30.82 -7.38
CA SER A 332 -5.88 -31.87 -6.67
C SER A 332 -4.41 -31.53 -6.55
N GLY A 333 -3.72 -32.26 -5.68
CA GLY A 333 -2.27 -32.21 -5.65
C GLY A 333 -1.64 -33.21 -4.71
N THR A 334 -0.32 -33.25 -4.74
CA THR A 334 0.52 -34.05 -3.85
C THR A 334 1.54 -33.14 -3.18
N LEU A 335 1.59 -33.15 -1.85
CA LEU A 335 2.57 -32.44 -1.03
C LEU A 335 3.71 -33.38 -0.63
N VAL A 336 4.93 -33.03 -1.01
CA VAL A 336 6.13 -33.83 -0.72
C VAL A 336 7.28 -32.98 -0.18
N ASP A 337 8.15 -33.64 0.57
CA ASP A 337 9.43 -33.06 0.97
C ASP A 337 10.34 -32.91 -0.26
N SER A 338 10.95 -31.73 -0.39
CA SER A 338 11.71 -31.33 -1.58
C SER A 338 13.02 -32.10 -1.76
N VAL A 339 13.54 -32.74 -0.70
CA VAL A 339 14.82 -33.44 -0.70
C VAL A 339 14.60 -34.95 -0.73
N SER A 340 13.84 -35.47 0.24
CA SER A 340 13.57 -36.90 0.41
C SER A 340 12.44 -37.42 -0.47
N THR A 341 11.62 -36.52 -1.04
CA THR A 341 10.39 -36.84 -1.80
C THR A 341 9.32 -37.59 -1.00
N ALA A 342 9.49 -37.70 0.32
CA ALA A 342 8.52 -38.33 1.19
C ALA A 342 7.21 -37.51 1.25
N PRO A 343 6.04 -38.16 1.36
CA PRO A 343 4.79 -37.47 1.60
C PRO A 343 4.82 -36.60 2.87
N VAL A 344 4.22 -35.42 2.80
CA VAL A 344 4.11 -34.51 3.95
C VAL A 344 2.66 -34.41 4.39
N SER A 345 2.42 -34.61 5.68
CA SER A 345 1.10 -34.40 6.27
C SER A 345 0.79 -32.92 6.43
N ALA A 346 -0.38 -32.48 5.98
CA ALA A 346 -0.83 -31.10 6.12
C ALA A 346 -2.35 -30.99 6.24
N ARG A 347 -2.81 -29.95 6.93
CA ARG A 347 -4.15 -29.40 6.72
C ARG A 347 -4.06 -28.37 5.60
N ILE A 348 -4.99 -28.40 4.67
CA ILE A 348 -5.04 -27.49 3.52
C ILE A 348 -6.37 -26.78 3.56
N GLU A 349 -6.32 -25.47 3.59
CA GLU A 349 -7.48 -24.60 3.43
C GLU A 349 -7.56 -24.09 1.99
N LEU A 350 -8.76 -24.03 1.46
CA LEU A 350 -9.07 -23.42 0.19
C LEU A 350 -9.86 -22.14 0.45
N TRP A 351 -9.35 -21.03 -0.07
CA TRP A 351 -9.96 -19.70 0.02
C TRP A 351 -10.38 -19.23 -1.37
N VAL A 352 -11.49 -18.50 -1.44
CA VAL A 352 -11.95 -17.86 -2.68
C VAL A 352 -11.31 -16.48 -2.80
N THR A 353 -10.76 -16.18 -3.97
CA THR A 353 -10.15 -14.87 -4.29
C THR A 353 -10.85 -14.19 -5.46
N SER A 354 -12.06 -14.66 -5.80
CA SER A 354 -12.91 -14.07 -6.83
C SER A 354 -13.35 -12.65 -6.44
N ASP A 355 -13.39 -11.77 -7.43
CA ASP A 355 -13.94 -10.42 -7.34
C ASP A 355 -15.46 -10.37 -7.55
N LYS A 356 -16.08 -11.51 -7.90
CA LYS A 356 -17.53 -11.60 -8.11
C LYS A 356 -18.28 -11.47 -6.77
N PRO A 357 -19.43 -10.77 -6.76
CA PRO A 357 -20.29 -10.73 -5.57
C PRO A 357 -20.77 -12.11 -5.16
N GLY A 358 -21.03 -12.28 -3.86
CA GLY A 358 -21.43 -13.55 -3.28
C GLY A 358 -20.27 -14.51 -2.98
N ALA A 359 -19.03 -14.15 -3.35
CA ALA A 359 -17.85 -14.89 -2.95
C ALA A 359 -17.63 -14.80 -1.42
N PRO A 360 -17.30 -15.92 -0.74
CA PRO A 360 -16.93 -15.88 0.67
C PRO A 360 -15.51 -15.31 0.83
N THR A 361 -15.40 -14.02 1.19
CA THR A 361 -14.12 -13.29 1.21
C THR A 361 -13.32 -13.44 2.50
N ASP A 362 -13.95 -13.80 3.62
CA ASP A 362 -13.32 -13.81 4.96
C ASP A 362 -13.47 -15.14 5.71
N THR A 363 -13.81 -16.22 5.00
CA THR A 363 -13.95 -17.54 5.60
C THR A 363 -13.33 -18.60 4.69
N VAL A 364 -12.76 -19.62 5.33
CA VAL A 364 -12.33 -20.84 4.65
C VAL A 364 -13.50 -21.42 3.86
N PHE A 365 -13.34 -21.56 2.54
CA PHE A 365 -14.38 -22.06 1.67
C PHE A 365 -14.54 -23.57 1.80
N GLN A 366 -13.41 -24.28 1.77
CA GLN A 366 -13.32 -25.71 2.06
C GLN A 366 -11.98 -26.00 2.73
N ASP A 367 -11.89 -27.06 3.52
CA ASP A 367 -10.60 -27.57 4.02
C ASP A 367 -10.53 -29.10 3.94
N THR A 368 -9.30 -29.61 3.94
CA THR A 368 -9.03 -31.04 3.94
C THR A 368 -7.69 -31.33 4.59
N THR A 369 -7.37 -32.61 4.74
CA THR A 369 -6.02 -33.05 5.14
C THR A 369 -5.44 -33.95 4.07
N THR A 370 -4.13 -33.91 3.92
CA THR A 370 -3.42 -34.80 3.01
C THR A 370 -3.58 -36.26 3.43
N SER A 371 -3.71 -37.17 2.46
CA SER A 371 -3.65 -38.60 2.69
C SER A 371 -2.26 -39.06 3.17
N ALA A 372 -2.11 -40.36 3.48
CA ALA A 372 -0.80 -40.97 3.79
C ALA A 372 0.21 -40.89 2.62
N SER A 373 -0.27 -40.71 1.38
CA SER A 373 0.55 -40.47 0.19
C SER A 373 0.78 -38.98 -0.08
N GLY A 374 0.33 -38.08 0.80
CA GLY A 374 0.50 -36.63 0.66
C GLY A 374 -0.52 -35.98 -0.28
N GLN A 375 -1.54 -36.72 -0.71
CA GLN A 375 -2.49 -36.26 -1.73
C GLN A 375 -3.67 -35.51 -1.12
N PHE A 376 -4.19 -34.52 -1.84
CA PHE A 376 -5.39 -33.77 -1.48
C PHE A 376 -6.24 -33.46 -2.72
N SER A 377 -7.51 -33.11 -2.51
CA SER A 377 -8.43 -32.76 -3.59
C SER A 377 -9.57 -31.88 -3.08
N PHE A 378 -9.98 -30.90 -3.89
CA PHE A 378 -11.15 -30.04 -3.71
C PHE A 378 -12.00 -30.02 -4.97
N THR A 379 -13.30 -29.88 -4.79
CA THR A 379 -14.28 -29.77 -5.87
C THR A 379 -14.84 -28.35 -5.88
N VAL A 380 -14.62 -27.60 -6.96
CA VAL A 380 -14.81 -26.14 -7.00
C VAL A 380 -15.42 -25.66 -8.32
N PRO A 381 -16.13 -24.52 -8.34
CA PRO A 381 -16.46 -23.82 -9.59
C PRO A 381 -15.21 -23.50 -10.45
N ALA A 382 -15.28 -23.75 -11.76
CA ALA A 382 -14.14 -23.59 -12.67
C ALA A 382 -13.84 -22.13 -13.05
N ASP A 383 -14.83 -21.23 -13.00
CA ASP A 383 -14.69 -19.84 -13.47
C ASP A 383 -14.30 -18.87 -12.35
N GLU A 384 -13.63 -19.37 -11.31
CA GLU A 384 -13.26 -18.62 -10.11
C GLU A 384 -11.76 -18.76 -9.81
N SER A 385 -11.24 -17.87 -8.97
CA SER A 385 -9.84 -17.91 -8.52
C SER A 385 -9.76 -18.33 -7.06
N TYR A 386 -8.75 -19.13 -6.73
CA TYR A 386 -8.58 -19.71 -5.41
C TYR A 386 -7.18 -19.51 -4.85
N LEU A 387 -7.07 -19.54 -3.52
CA LEU A 387 -5.82 -19.57 -2.79
C LEU A 387 -5.82 -20.79 -1.87
N LEU A 388 -4.84 -21.68 -2.05
CA LEU A 388 -4.57 -22.75 -1.11
C LEU A 388 -3.67 -22.21 0.00
N VAL A 389 -4.07 -22.36 1.26
CA VAL A 389 -3.22 -22.13 2.43
C VAL A 389 -2.92 -23.47 3.07
N ILE A 390 -1.65 -23.86 3.01
CA ILE A 390 -1.17 -25.19 3.40
C ILE A 390 -0.50 -25.03 4.77
N HIS A 391 -1.01 -25.76 5.75
CA HIS A 391 -0.49 -25.86 7.11
C HIS A 391 0.10 -27.26 7.31
N PRO A 392 1.36 -27.49 6.89
CA PRO A 392 1.97 -28.78 7.10
C PRO A 392 2.35 -28.98 8.57
N VAL A 393 2.43 -30.24 8.97
CA VAL A 393 2.91 -30.58 10.32
C VAL A 393 4.36 -30.13 10.51
N VAL A 394 4.77 -29.94 11.77
CA VAL A 394 6.17 -29.61 12.12
C VAL A 394 7.10 -30.59 11.39
N PRO A 395 8.16 -30.13 10.70
CA PRO A 395 8.82 -28.82 10.81
C PRO A 395 8.61 -27.87 9.61
N TYR A 396 7.65 -28.14 8.73
CA TYR A 396 7.52 -27.43 7.45
C TYR A 396 6.81 -26.08 7.61
N PRO A 397 7.23 -25.02 6.91
CA PRO A 397 6.57 -23.71 6.99
C PRO A 397 5.20 -23.74 6.32
N VAL A 398 4.31 -22.84 6.76
CA VAL A 398 3.04 -22.55 6.06
C VAL A 398 3.36 -22.04 4.66
N GLN A 399 2.61 -22.52 3.67
CA GLN A 399 2.76 -22.12 2.27
C GLN A 399 1.44 -21.68 1.69
N THR A 400 1.47 -20.73 0.76
CA THR A 400 0.29 -20.34 -0.02
C THR A 400 0.52 -20.61 -1.50
N VAL A 401 -0.51 -21.11 -2.18
CA VAL A 401 -0.47 -21.39 -3.63
C VAL A 401 -1.72 -20.80 -4.27
N ALA A 402 -1.52 -19.77 -5.09
CA ALA A 402 -2.58 -19.20 -5.90
C ALA A 402 -2.90 -20.12 -7.08
N VAL A 403 -4.19 -20.39 -7.28
CA VAL A 403 -4.72 -21.18 -8.38
C VAL A 403 -5.65 -20.27 -9.18
N ASN A 404 -5.05 -19.61 -10.17
CA ASN A 404 -5.73 -18.66 -11.05
C ASN A 404 -6.08 -19.38 -12.36
N GLN A 405 -7.30 -19.21 -12.86
CA GLN A 405 -7.80 -19.82 -14.11
C GLN A 405 -7.76 -21.36 -14.10
N LEU A 406 -8.85 -21.97 -13.67
CA LEU A 406 -8.97 -23.43 -13.65
C LEU A 406 -9.43 -23.96 -15.02
N PRO A 407 -8.65 -24.85 -15.66
CA PRO A 407 -9.13 -25.53 -16.85
C PRO A 407 -10.29 -26.45 -16.48
N ALA A 408 -11.21 -26.69 -17.43
CA ALA A 408 -12.36 -27.57 -17.20
C ALA A 408 -11.95 -28.99 -16.75
N SER A 409 -10.76 -29.47 -17.15
CA SER A 409 -10.19 -30.77 -16.75
C SER A 409 -9.71 -30.83 -15.30
N GLY A 410 -9.67 -29.71 -14.59
CA GLY A 410 -9.05 -29.59 -13.27
C GLY A 410 -7.55 -29.42 -13.35
N VAL A 411 -6.94 -29.18 -12.19
CA VAL A 411 -5.50 -29.01 -12.02
C VAL A 411 -4.98 -30.04 -11.02
N ASP A 412 -3.81 -30.62 -11.30
CA ASP A 412 -3.09 -31.49 -10.39
C ASP A 412 -1.73 -30.88 -10.06
N LEU A 413 -1.52 -30.52 -8.80
CA LEU A 413 -0.38 -29.75 -8.33
C LEU A 413 0.66 -30.65 -7.65
N LEU A 414 1.93 -30.54 -8.04
CA LEU A 414 3.04 -31.10 -7.25
C LEU A 414 3.64 -29.99 -6.38
N ILE A 415 3.36 -30.02 -5.08
CA ILE A 415 3.80 -29.01 -4.12
C ILE A 415 4.99 -29.58 -3.35
N LYS A 416 6.11 -28.85 -3.37
CA LYS A 416 7.34 -29.24 -2.68
C LYS A 416 7.61 -28.30 -1.51
N THR A 417 7.86 -28.85 -0.34
CA THR A 417 8.24 -28.09 0.86
C THR A 417 9.55 -28.60 1.45
N ALA A 418 10.22 -27.80 2.27
CA ALA A 418 11.44 -28.20 2.98
C ALA A 418 11.25 -27.93 4.47
N PRO A 419 11.86 -28.74 5.35
CA PRO A 419 11.89 -28.45 6.78
C PRO A 419 12.42 -27.04 7.01
N SER A 420 11.77 -26.31 7.91
CA SER A 420 12.22 -24.98 8.30
C SER A 420 13.63 -25.04 8.85
N GLN A 421 14.45 -24.03 8.54
CA GLN A 421 15.82 -23.96 9.02
C GLN A 421 15.91 -23.54 10.49
N VAL A 422 14.93 -22.75 10.96
CA VAL A 422 14.90 -22.21 12.32
C VAL A 422 13.63 -22.64 13.04
N LEU A 423 13.79 -23.16 14.26
CA LEU A 423 12.71 -23.32 15.22
C LEU A 423 12.58 -22.00 16.01
N LEU A 424 11.53 -21.24 15.73
CA LEU A 424 11.24 -19.97 16.40
C LEU A 424 10.27 -20.25 17.55
N VAL A 425 10.77 -20.32 18.78
CA VAL A 425 9.97 -20.59 19.97
C VAL A 425 9.45 -19.28 20.53
N ASN A 426 8.13 -19.13 20.49
CA ASN A 426 7.39 -18.07 21.14
C ASN A 426 7.01 -18.53 22.56
N ASP A 427 7.73 -17.99 23.53
CA ASP A 427 7.49 -18.20 24.97
C ASP A 427 7.06 -16.89 25.66
N ASP A 428 6.53 -15.96 24.86
CA ASP A 428 5.90 -14.74 25.33
C ASP A 428 4.42 -15.00 25.58
N VAL A 429 3.96 -14.76 26.81
CA VAL A 429 2.59 -15.05 27.26
C VAL A 429 1.56 -14.18 26.52
N ASP A 430 1.95 -12.98 26.08
CA ASP A 430 1.05 -12.04 25.41
C ASP A 430 1.08 -12.19 23.87
N GLU A 431 1.96 -13.03 23.33
CA GLU A 431 2.12 -13.39 21.91
C GLU A 431 2.29 -12.20 20.93
N GLN A 432 2.77 -11.03 21.41
CA GLN A 432 2.71 -9.79 20.61
C GLN A 432 3.89 -9.62 19.64
N TRP A 433 5.03 -10.24 19.94
CA TRP A 433 6.31 -9.88 19.32
C TRP A 433 6.78 -10.80 18.21
N GLU A 434 6.00 -11.83 17.87
CA GLU A 434 6.35 -12.87 16.90
C GLU A 434 6.76 -12.30 15.53
N SER A 435 5.97 -11.37 15.00
CA SER A 435 6.18 -10.77 13.68
C SER A 435 7.54 -10.08 13.53
N ILE A 436 8.13 -9.58 14.63
CA ILE A 436 9.45 -8.92 14.62
C ILE A 436 10.57 -9.92 14.32
N TYR A 437 10.50 -11.10 14.91
CA TYR A 437 11.48 -12.17 14.68
C TYR A 437 11.31 -12.76 13.27
N GLN A 438 10.06 -12.97 12.85
CA GLN A 438 9.71 -13.45 11.51
C GLN A 438 10.27 -12.55 10.41
N GLN A 439 9.99 -11.25 10.47
CA GLN A 439 10.50 -10.27 9.50
C GLN A 439 12.04 -10.25 9.44
N ALA A 440 12.71 -10.41 10.58
CA ALA A 440 14.16 -10.44 10.62
C ALA A 440 14.74 -11.74 10.01
N LEU A 441 14.08 -12.88 10.20
CA LEU A 441 14.44 -14.16 9.59
C LEU A 441 14.24 -14.13 8.08
N GLU A 442 13.09 -13.64 7.60
CA GLU A 442 12.78 -13.45 6.18
C GLU A 442 13.78 -12.52 5.50
N ALA A 443 14.12 -11.39 6.14
CA ALA A 443 15.11 -10.46 5.63
C ALA A 443 16.53 -11.07 5.53
N ASN A 444 16.80 -12.15 6.26
CA ASN A 444 18.04 -12.93 6.18
C ASN A 444 17.89 -14.22 5.34
N GLY A 445 16.75 -14.40 4.66
CA GLY A 445 16.50 -15.55 3.78
C GLY A 445 16.36 -16.88 4.51
N MET A 446 16.00 -16.87 5.80
CA MET A 446 15.83 -18.08 6.62
C MET A 446 14.37 -18.52 6.66
N SER A 447 14.11 -19.79 6.36
CA SER A 447 12.80 -20.40 6.66
C SER A 447 12.67 -20.73 8.15
N TYR A 448 11.46 -20.62 8.70
CA TYR A 448 11.20 -20.84 10.12
C TYR A 448 9.86 -21.53 10.37
N PHE A 449 9.78 -22.22 11.50
CA PHE A 449 8.55 -22.75 12.06
C PHE A 449 8.34 -22.11 13.43
N THR A 450 7.23 -21.40 13.62
CA THR A 450 6.86 -20.85 14.92
C THR A 450 6.30 -21.95 15.82
N TRP A 451 6.88 -22.10 17.00
CA TRP A 451 6.40 -23.00 18.05
C TRP A 451 5.92 -22.16 19.25
N ARG A 452 4.61 -22.14 19.50
CA ARG A 452 4.03 -21.42 20.65
C ARG A 452 3.94 -22.36 21.84
N THR A 453 4.64 -22.04 22.92
CA THR A 453 4.66 -22.89 24.13
C THR A 453 3.29 -22.93 24.81
N SER A 454 2.51 -21.85 24.70
CA SER A 454 1.11 -21.73 25.14
C SER A 454 0.18 -22.79 24.52
N GLU A 455 0.40 -23.13 23.24
CA GLU A 455 -0.43 -24.05 22.46
C GLU A 455 0.13 -25.48 22.43
N LEU A 456 1.45 -25.61 22.26
CA LEU A 456 2.13 -26.87 21.94
C LEU A 456 2.97 -27.43 23.10
N GLY A 457 3.12 -26.68 24.19
CA GLY A 457 4.00 -27.02 25.30
C GLY A 457 5.49 -26.81 24.97
N ILE A 458 6.37 -27.34 25.82
CA ILE A 458 7.82 -27.21 25.66
C ILE A 458 8.30 -28.15 24.54
N PRO A 459 9.01 -27.65 23.51
CA PRO A 459 9.52 -28.51 22.45
C PRO A 459 10.57 -29.48 23.01
N ASP A 460 10.51 -30.73 22.58
CA ASP A 460 11.31 -31.82 23.15
C ASP A 460 12.33 -32.39 22.14
N THR A 461 13.04 -33.44 22.57
CA THR A 461 14.03 -34.12 21.75
C THR A 461 13.45 -34.69 20.44
N ALA A 462 12.18 -35.10 20.40
CA ALA A 462 11.55 -35.60 19.18
C ALA A 462 11.33 -34.45 18.19
N VAL A 463 10.83 -33.30 18.66
CA VAL A 463 10.66 -32.08 17.86
C VAL A 463 12.00 -31.63 17.28
N PHE A 464 13.04 -31.52 18.10
CA PHE A 464 14.36 -31.06 17.62
C PHE A 464 14.92 -31.95 16.50
N LYS A 465 14.64 -33.27 16.49
CA LYS A 465 15.12 -34.18 15.43
C LYS A 465 14.48 -33.93 14.07
N LEU A 466 13.35 -33.23 14.02
CA LEU A 466 12.66 -32.91 12.77
C LEU A 466 13.39 -31.82 11.98
N PHE A 467 14.11 -30.93 12.65
CA PHE A 467 14.79 -29.80 12.02
C PHE A 467 16.17 -30.18 11.45
N PRO A 468 16.64 -29.48 10.40
CA PRO A 468 17.96 -29.73 9.80
C PRO A 468 19.12 -29.60 10.80
N THR A 469 20.24 -30.27 10.52
CA THR A 469 21.48 -30.15 11.31
C THR A 469 22.51 -29.29 10.59
N PRO A 470 23.22 -28.37 11.28
CA PRO A 470 23.04 -27.97 12.69
C PRO A 470 21.68 -27.32 12.96
N ASN A 471 21.15 -27.57 14.16
CA ASN A 471 19.79 -27.19 14.56
C ASN A 471 19.77 -25.75 15.09
N PHE A 472 18.97 -24.86 14.50
CA PHE A 472 18.91 -23.45 14.89
C PHE A 472 17.61 -23.17 15.63
N MET A 473 17.72 -22.61 16.82
CA MET A 473 16.59 -22.22 17.65
C MET A 473 16.72 -20.77 18.09
N ILE A 474 15.64 -20.02 17.96
CA ILE A 474 15.47 -18.73 18.61
C ILE A 474 14.41 -18.94 19.68
N TRP A 475 14.75 -18.68 20.94
CA TRP A 475 13.81 -18.71 22.05
C TRP A 475 13.67 -17.29 22.58
N TYR A 476 12.45 -16.76 22.59
CA TYR A 476 12.20 -15.45 23.15
C TYR A 476 11.02 -15.43 24.11
N THR A 477 11.14 -14.59 25.13
CA THR A 477 10.17 -14.48 26.24
C THR A 477 9.47 -13.11 26.25
N GLY A 478 9.72 -12.27 25.23
CA GLY A 478 9.12 -10.94 25.12
C GLY A 478 9.41 -10.04 26.32
N ASP A 479 8.37 -9.41 26.83
CA ASP A 479 8.37 -8.55 28.02
C ASP A 479 7.93 -9.25 29.31
N ALA A 480 7.91 -10.58 29.33
CA ALA A 480 7.59 -11.36 30.52
C ALA A 480 8.37 -10.86 31.76
N ASP A 481 7.62 -10.65 32.84
CA ASP A 481 8.11 -10.18 34.15
C ASP A 481 7.96 -11.23 35.26
N THR A 482 7.23 -12.31 34.98
CA THR A 482 6.98 -13.43 35.88
C THR A 482 7.07 -14.76 35.12
N ALA A 483 7.62 -15.80 35.78
CA ALA A 483 7.78 -17.14 35.20
C ALA A 483 8.50 -17.19 33.82
N VAL A 484 9.47 -16.30 33.61
CA VAL A 484 10.14 -16.03 32.33
C VAL A 484 10.81 -17.26 31.69
N LEU A 485 11.55 -18.05 32.48
CA LEU A 485 12.11 -19.34 32.06
C LEU A 485 12.08 -20.31 33.24
N ASN A 486 11.15 -21.26 33.22
CA ASN A 486 10.99 -22.26 34.27
C ASN A 486 12.01 -23.41 34.14
N ALA A 487 12.10 -24.24 35.18
CA ALA A 487 13.11 -25.30 35.26
C ALA A 487 12.99 -26.35 34.13
N ALA A 488 11.79 -26.62 33.62
CA ALA A 488 11.58 -27.58 32.54
C ALA A 488 12.05 -27.00 31.19
N GLU A 489 11.78 -25.72 30.93
CA GLU A 489 12.28 -25.00 29.74
C GLU A 489 13.80 -24.92 29.75
N GLN A 490 14.39 -24.55 30.89
CA GLN A 490 15.84 -24.53 31.04
C GLN A 490 16.47 -25.90 30.75
N GLN A 491 15.85 -26.98 31.24
CA GLN A 491 16.32 -28.34 30.98
C GLN A 491 16.21 -28.71 29.50
N ALA A 492 15.09 -28.37 28.83
CA ALA A 492 14.92 -28.61 27.40
C ALA A 492 15.94 -27.84 26.54
N LEU A 493 16.24 -26.59 26.90
CA LEU A 493 17.26 -25.76 26.25
C LEU A 493 18.67 -26.34 26.45
N VAL A 494 18.99 -26.84 27.65
CA VAL A 494 20.26 -27.53 27.91
C VAL A 494 20.36 -28.81 27.08
N GLU A 495 19.30 -29.62 26.99
CA GLU A 495 19.27 -30.82 26.16
C GLU A 495 19.44 -30.51 24.67
N PHE A 496 18.80 -29.43 24.19
CA PHE A 496 18.99 -28.94 22.83
C PHE A 496 20.46 -28.57 22.55
N LEU A 497 21.11 -27.85 23.47
CA LEU A 497 22.52 -27.48 23.37
C LEU A 497 23.43 -28.71 23.42
N GLN A 498 23.23 -29.63 24.36
CA GLN A 498 24.07 -30.84 24.49
C GLN A 498 24.08 -31.72 23.22
N ARG A 499 23.09 -31.56 22.35
CA ARG A 499 23.00 -32.21 21.03
C ARG A 499 23.67 -31.45 19.90
N GLY A 500 24.44 -30.41 20.21
CA GLY A 500 25.09 -29.55 19.22
C GLY A 500 24.15 -28.48 18.67
N GLY A 501 23.12 -28.06 19.41
CA GLY A 501 22.20 -27.00 19.00
C GLY A 501 22.84 -25.62 18.86
N ARG A 502 22.13 -24.70 18.22
CA ARG A 502 22.48 -23.27 18.10
C ARG A 502 21.34 -22.46 18.68
N LEU A 503 21.51 -21.91 19.87
CA LEU A 503 20.46 -21.22 20.61
C LEU A 503 20.69 -19.71 20.60
N PHE A 504 19.72 -18.96 20.10
CA PHE A 504 19.63 -17.53 20.37
C PHE A 504 18.52 -17.29 21.41
N LEU A 505 18.90 -16.90 22.62
CA LEU A 505 18.01 -16.58 23.73
C LEU A 505 17.91 -15.08 23.91
N SER A 506 16.68 -14.57 23.98
CA SER A 506 16.38 -13.13 23.98
C SER A 506 15.17 -12.81 24.85
N GLY A 507 15.28 -11.79 25.69
CA GLY A 507 14.18 -11.36 26.56
C GLY A 507 14.68 -10.52 27.72
N GLN A 508 13.74 -9.92 28.45
CA GLN A 508 14.03 -9.23 29.71
C GLN A 508 13.77 -10.13 30.92
N ASN A 509 14.33 -9.77 32.09
CA ASN A 509 14.20 -10.51 33.36
C ASN A 509 14.70 -11.97 33.35
N ILE A 510 15.28 -12.47 32.26
CA ILE A 510 15.78 -13.85 32.17
C ILE A 510 16.90 -14.09 33.19
N ALA A 511 17.92 -13.22 33.25
CA ALA A 511 19.03 -13.42 34.20
C ALA A 511 18.61 -13.14 35.63
N GLU A 512 17.67 -12.20 35.85
CA GLU A 512 17.08 -11.94 37.17
C GLU A 512 16.40 -13.20 37.73
N THR A 513 15.60 -13.86 36.90
CA THR A 513 14.82 -15.04 37.30
C THR A 513 15.62 -16.35 37.28
N ASP A 514 16.64 -16.48 36.43
CA ASP A 514 17.54 -17.65 36.37
C ASP A 514 18.66 -17.61 37.43
N THR A 515 18.33 -17.24 38.67
CA THR A 515 19.31 -17.19 39.77
C THR A 515 19.64 -18.61 40.24
N GLY A 516 20.68 -19.21 39.66
CA GLY A 516 21.19 -20.53 40.04
C GLY A 516 20.61 -21.71 39.25
N GLY A 517 19.92 -21.45 38.13
CA GLY A 517 19.40 -22.51 37.27
C GLY A 517 20.45 -23.14 36.36
N VAL A 518 20.03 -24.15 35.60
CA VAL A 518 20.94 -25.06 34.88
C VAL A 518 21.47 -24.46 33.58
N LEU A 519 20.79 -23.44 33.04
CA LEU A 519 21.12 -22.81 31.77
C LEU A 519 22.12 -21.66 31.92
N LEU A 520 21.71 -20.44 32.29
CA LEU A 520 22.62 -19.30 32.29
C LEU A 520 23.63 -19.37 33.44
N ALA A 521 23.16 -19.65 34.66
CA ALA A 521 24.05 -19.78 35.80
C ALA A 521 24.93 -21.04 35.71
N GLY A 522 24.32 -22.20 35.44
CA GLY A 522 25.01 -23.49 35.36
C GLY A 522 25.99 -23.60 34.18
N LEU A 523 25.53 -23.29 32.97
CA LEU A 523 26.33 -23.45 31.75
C LEU A 523 27.31 -22.28 31.55
N LEU A 524 26.85 -21.04 31.69
CA LEU A 524 27.62 -19.85 31.30
C LEU A 524 28.23 -19.08 32.49
N GLY A 525 27.89 -19.46 33.72
CA GLY A 525 28.32 -18.72 34.91
C GLY A 525 27.74 -17.30 34.98
N VAL A 526 26.56 -17.10 34.39
CA VAL A 526 25.85 -15.82 34.42
C VAL A 526 25.21 -15.62 35.78
N SER A 527 25.29 -14.41 36.31
CA SER A 527 24.53 -14.00 37.49
C SER A 527 23.98 -12.60 37.29
N PHE A 528 22.75 -12.37 37.72
CA PHE A 528 22.15 -11.04 37.71
C PHE A 528 22.99 -10.03 38.49
N ASP A 529 23.15 -8.82 37.96
CA ASP A 529 23.76 -7.67 38.64
C ASP A 529 22.66 -6.69 39.09
N LYS A 530 21.88 -6.18 38.13
CA LYS A 530 20.84 -5.17 38.35
C LYS A 530 19.96 -4.96 37.12
N ASN A 531 18.80 -4.36 37.34
CA ASN A 531 17.98 -3.80 36.27
C ASN A 531 18.54 -2.48 35.77
N ILE A 532 18.45 -2.27 34.45
CA ILE A 532 19.09 -1.13 33.79
C ILE A 532 18.19 -0.54 32.69
N VAL A 533 18.10 0.79 32.63
CA VAL A 533 17.18 1.51 31.72
C VAL A 533 17.82 2.31 30.56
N PRO A 534 19.16 2.38 30.35
CA PRO A 534 19.70 3.21 29.28
C PRO A 534 19.22 2.71 27.91
N PRO A 535 18.86 3.62 26.99
CA PRO A 535 18.28 3.23 25.72
C PRO A 535 19.32 2.73 24.71
N ARG A 536 20.61 2.80 25.01
CA ARG A 536 21.70 2.50 24.07
C ARG A 536 22.45 1.26 24.49
N ILE A 537 22.70 0.38 23.54
CA ILE A 537 23.51 -0.83 23.67
C ILE A 537 24.63 -0.73 22.63
N ARG A 538 25.88 -0.87 23.07
CA ARG A 538 27.05 -0.78 22.21
C ARG A 538 27.72 -2.13 22.10
N GLY A 539 28.08 -2.50 20.88
CA GLY A 539 28.85 -3.71 20.64
C GLY A 539 30.31 -3.55 21.04
N VAL A 540 30.90 -4.67 21.47
CA VAL A 540 32.31 -4.75 21.84
C VAL A 540 33.16 -4.71 20.58
N THR A 541 34.14 -3.80 20.54
CA THR A 541 35.07 -3.70 19.41
C THR A 541 35.85 -5.00 19.21
N GLY A 542 35.82 -5.54 17.99
CA GLY A 542 36.45 -6.80 17.62
C GLY A 542 35.65 -8.07 17.94
N ASP A 543 34.46 -7.96 18.54
CA ASP A 543 33.56 -9.11 18.72
C ASP A 543 32.81 -9.46 17.42
N LEU A 544 32.62 -10.76 17.16
CA LEU A 544 31.99 -11.24 15.92
C LEU A 544 30.53 -10.77 15.74
N LEU A 545 29.81 -10.54 16.84
CA LEU A 545 28.43 -10.09 16.80
C LEU A 545 28.36 -8.57 16.97
N GLY A 546 29.07 -8.05 17.97
CA GLY A 546 28.96 -6.66 18.39
C GLY A 546 29.75 -5.64 17.55
N ASP A 547 30.84 -6.01 16.88
CA ASP A 547 31.79 -5.01 16.37
C ASP A 547 31.14 -3.97 15.43
N GLY A 548 31.32 -2.69 15.76
CA GLY A 548 30.75 -1.56 15.03
C GLY A 548 29.23 -1.34 15.20
N LEU A 549 28.50 -2.17 15.95
CA LEU A 549 27.06 -1.98 16.17
C LEU A 549 26.76 -1.05 17.35
N VAL A 550 25.80 -0.15 17.14
CA VAL A 550 25.18 0.67 18.18
C VAL A 550 23.68 0.50 18.07
N LEU A 551 23.10 -0.27 18.98
CA LEU A 551 21.67 -0.54 19.04
C LEU A 551 20.99 0.48 19.94
N SER A 552 19.75 0.82 19.60
CA SER A 552 18.90 1.73 20.37
C SER A 552 17.57 1.05 20.65
N SER A 553 17.07 1.16 21.88
CA SER A 553 15.71 0.75 22.21
C SER A 553 14.66 1.85 21.95
N VAL A 554 15.10 3.10 21.71
CA VAL A 554 14.19 4.20 21.31
C VAL A 554 13.66 3.91 19.90
N GLY A 555 12.35 3.74 19.76
CA GLY A 555 11.70 3.38 18.49
C GLY A 555 11.68 1.87 18.20
N GLY A 556 12.05 1.03 19.18
CA GLY A 556 11.78 -0.42 19.13
C GLY A 556 10.37 -0.75 19.64
N ALA A 557 10.15 -2.00 20.08
CA ALA A 557 8.86 -2.47 20.63
C ALA A 557 8.35 -1.68 21.87
N ASN A 558 9.19 -0.86 22.50
CA ASN A 558 8.85 -0.02 23.65
C ASN A 558 8.32 -0.80 24.87
N ASN A 559 8.69 -2.08 24.97
CA ASN A 559 8.30 -3.03 26.02
C ASN A 559 9.45 -3.37 26.98
N GLN A 560 10.64 -2.78 26.77
CA GLN A 560 11.88 -3.12 27.48
C GLN A 560 12.01 -2.42 28.85
N GLY A 561 11.06 -2.69 29.75
CA GLY A 561 10.96 -2.06 31.07
C GLY A 561 11.99 -2.53 32.10
N SER A 562 12.48 -3.78 31.98
CA SER A 562 13.34 -4.40 32.98
C SER A 562 14.51 -5.17 32.35
N LYS A 563 15.41 -4.45 31.68
CA LYS A 563 16.57 -5.06 31.04
C LYS A 563 17.60 -5.51 32.08
N ASP A 564 18.13 -6.71 31.88
CA ASP A 564 19.11 -7.33 32.78
C ASP A 564 20.52 -6.86 32.43
N ALA A 565 21.16 -6.16 33.36
CA ALA A 565 22.61 -6.16 33.43
C ALA A 565 23.07 -7.37 34.25
N PHE A 566 24.07 -8.07 33.74
CA PHE A 566 24.54 -9.31 34.36
C PHE A 566 26.07 -9.40 34.41
N LEU A 567 26.56 -10.30 35.25
CA LEU A 567 27.93 -10.77 35.29
C LEU A 567 28.01 -12.14 34.61
N PHE A 568 29.20 -12.54 34.12
CA PHE A 568 29.39 -13.84 33.48
C PHE A 568 30.81 -14.41 33.72
N ASP A 569 30.99 -15.71 33.52
CA ASP A 569 32.31 -16.37 33.52
C ASP A 569 32.98 -16.22 32.14
N SER A 570 34.01 -15.37 32.08
CA SER A 570 34.77 -15.10 30.86
C SER A 570 35.59 -16.30 30.36
N THR A 571 35.72 -17.36 31.14
CA THR A 571 36.28 -18.63 30.63
C THR A 571 35.27 -19.41 29.79
N ARG A 572 33.96 -19.17 29.97
CA ARG A 572 32.86 -19.90 29.32
C ARG A 572 32.14 -19.10 28.23
N ALA A 573 32.12 -17.77 28.34
CA ALA A 573 31.45 -16.90 27.38
C ALA A 573 32.31 -15.69 26.98
N ARG A 574 31.85 -14.94 25.98
CA ARG A 574 32.46 -13.71 25.46
C ARG A 574 31.43 -12.60 25.44
N LEU A 575 31.84 -11.41 25.85
CA LEU A 575 30.99 -10.21 25.81
C LEU A 575 30.84 -9.71 24.37
N SER A 576 29.60 -9.60 23.91
CA SER A 576 29.27 -9.03 22.60
C SER A 576 28.72 -7.60 22.72
N PHE A 577 28.00 -7.29 23.80
CA PHE A 577 27.34 -5.99 23.99
C PHE A 577 27.38 -5.51 25.43
N PHE A 578 27.44 -4.19 25.63
CA PHE A 578 27.28 -3.54 26.93
C PHE A 578 26.29 -2.36 26.83
N TYR A 579 25.66 -2.02 27.96
CA TYR A 579 24.75 -0.90 28.06
C TYR A 579 25.50 0.44 28.20
N GLY A 580 24.98 1.47 27.52
CA GLY A 580 25.47 2.84 27.62
C GLY A 580 26.60 3.19 26.63
N ASN A 581 27.04 4.45 26.70
CA ASN A 581 28.21 4.91 25.92
C ASN A 581 29.55 4.49 26.55
N SER A 582 29.52 4.24 27.86
CA SER A 582 30.55 3.56 28.64
C SER A 582 29.89 2.33 29.28
N PRO A 583 30.61 1.24 29.56
CA PRO A 583 30.01 0.02 30.13
C PRO A 583 29.31 0.29 31.47
N LEU A 584 27.98 0.37 31.46
CA LEU A 584 27.15 0.50 32.66
C LEU A 584 26.68 -0.88 33.20
N GLY A 585 26.78 -1.89 32.35
CA GLY A 585 26.42 -3.29 32.58
C GLY A 585 26.59 -4.11 31.29
N ASN A 586 26.73 -5.42 31.40
CA ASN A 586 26.79 -6.31 30.23
C ASN A 586 25.38 -6.50 29.67
N ALA A 587 25.24 -6.47 28.34
CA ALA A 587 23.95 -6.52 27.65
C ALA A 587 23.78 -7.76 26.78
N GLY A 588 24.87 -8.38 26.33
CA GLY A 588 24.78 -9.59 25.52
C GLY A 588 26.10 -10.34 25.44
N ILE A 589 26.01 -11.67 25.44
CA ILE A 589 27.14 -12.58 25.38
C ILE A 589 26.93 -13.65 24.31
N ARG A 590 28.03 -14.25 23.89
CA ARG A 590 28.04 -15.50 23.12
C ARG A 590 28.92 -16.54 23.79
N ALA A 591 28.57 -17.81 23.62
CA ALA A 591 29.30 -18.94 24.17
C ALA A 591 29.27 -20.11 23.21
N GLU A 592 30.34 -20.89 23.17
CA GLU A 592 30.39 -22.11 22.38
C GLU A 592 31.19 -23.19 23.11
N ASP A 593 30.83 -24.44 22.88
CA ASP A 593 31.63 -25.59 23.26
C ASP A 593 32.08 -26.28 21.97
N ALA A 594 33.39 -26.20 21.68
CA ALA A 594 33.94 -26.79 20.48
C ALA A 594 33.94 -28.33 20.49
N GLN A 595 33.86 -28.97 21.67
CA GLN A 595 33.83 -30.43 21.80
C GLN A 595 32.42 -30.98 21.57
N GLN A 596 31.42 -30.37 22.21
CA GLN A 596 30.00 -30.74 22.05
C GLN A 596 29.38 -30.08 20.82
N GLY A 597 30.07 -29.10 20.24
CA GLY A 597 29.72 -28.46 18.99
C GLY A 597 28.52 -27.53 19.08
N TRP A 598 28.13 -27.07 20.28
CA TRP A 598 27.00 -26.15 20.47
C TRP A 598 27.41 -24.68 20.53
N LYS A 599 26.46 -23.80 20.20
CA LYS A 599 26.64 -22.34 20.32
C LYS A 599 25.41 -21.70 20.94
N LEU A 600 25.63 -20.63 21.69
CA LEU A 600 24.61 -19.87 22.37
C LEU A 600 24.87 -18.37 22.24
N VAL A 601 23.85 -17.58 21.96
CA VAL A 601 23.82 -16.13 22.11
C VAL A 601 22.74 -15.79 23.13
N TYR A 602 23.06 -14.96 24.11
CA TYR A 602 22.11 -14.46 25.10
C TYR A 602 22.14 -12.93 25.10
N LEU A 603 20.97 -12.31 25.01
CA LEU A 603 20.77 -10.87 25.22
C LEU A 603 19.97 -10.67 26.50
N GLY A 604 20.45 -9.81 27.40
CA GLY A 604 19.73 -9.40 28.62
C GLY A 604 18.60 -8.40 28.36
N PHE A 605 18.12 -8.35 27.13
CA PHE A 605 17.03 -7.53 26.64
C PHE A 605 16.39 -8.24 25.46
N GLY A 606 15.12 -7.94 25.20
CA GLY A 606 14.41 -8.46 24.04
C GLY A 606 14.93 -7.88 22.73
N PHE A 607 15.20 -8.74 21.77
CA PHE A 607 15.57 -8.41 20.39
C PHE A 607 14.50 -7.55 19.70
N GLU A 608 13.22 -7.75 20.03
CA GLU A 608 12.10 -6.91 19.61
C GLU A 608 12.23 -5.45 20.09
N GLY A 609 12.92 -5.26 21.21
CA GLY A 609 13.25 -3.96 21.76
C GLY A 609 14.18 -3.12 20.90
N ILE A 610 14.86 -3.68 19.90
CA ILE A 610 15.80 -2.96 19.03
C ILE A 610 15.04 -2.17 17.95
N ASN A 611 15.29 -0.86 17.86
CA ASN A 611 14.84 -0.04 16.74
C ASN A 611 15.51 -0.51 15.43
N ASN A 612 14.70 -0.71 14.39
CA ASN A 612 15.13 -1.23 13.09
C ASN A 612 15.20 -0.19 11.96
N ASP A 613 15.15 1.12 12.22
CA ASP A 613 15.15 2.19 11.21
C ASP A 613 16.34 2.10 10.23
N ASN A 614 17.45 1.45 10.63
CA ASN A 614 18.63 1.22 9.79
C ASN A 614 18.90 -0.28 9.50
N GLY A 615 17.89 -1.14 9.64
CA GLY A 615 18.03 -2.59 9.47
C GLY A 615 18.89 -3.25 10.55
N LEU A 616 19.07 -2.63 11.71
CA LEU A 616 19.97 -3.10 12.78
C LEU A 616 19.56 -4.47 13.35
N ARG A 617 18.26 -4.77 13.45
CA ARG A 617 17.77 -6.11 13.84
C ARG A 617 18.23 -7.14 12.83
N ASN A 618 18.02 -6.86 11.55
CA ASN A 618 18.37 -7.76 10.46
C ASN A 618 19.89 -8.00 10.41
N GLN A 619 20.69 -6.94 10.61
CA GLN A 619 22.15 -7.04 10.68
C GLN A 619 22.62 -7.88 11.87
N LEU A 620 22.07 -7.67 13.07
CA LEU A 620 22.43 -8.46 14.24
C LEU A 620 22.06 -9.94 14.04
N LEU A 621 20.82 -10.22 13.62
CA LEU A 621 20.39 -11.59 13.40
C LEU A 621 21.22 -12.28 12.30
N GLY A 622 21.52 -11.59 11.21
CA GLY A 622 22.39 -12.10 10.15
C GLY A 622 23.80 -12.47 10.64
N ARG A 623 24.38 -11.67 11.56
CA ARG A 623 25.66 -12.00 12.21
C ARG A 623 25.56 -13.23 13.11
N ILE A 624 24.49 -13.34 13.90
CA ILE A 624 24.23 -14.51 14.76
C ILE A 624 24.12 -15.77 13.90
N LEU A 625 23.30 -15.74 12.84
CA LEU A 625 23.10 -16.86 11.91
C LEU A 625 24.38 -17.27 11.17
N SER A 626 25.19 -16.29 10.76
CA SER A 626 26.48 -16.54 10.12
C SER A 626 27.48 -17.19 11.08
N TRP A 627 27.52 -16.74 12.33
CA TRP A 627 28.35 -17.37 13.35
C TRP A 627 27.87 -18.79 13.70
N PHE A 628 26.55 -19.00 13.78
CA PHE A 628 25.96 -20.33 13.99
C PHE A 628 26.30 -21.32 12.87
N SER A 629 26.27 -20.85 11.62
CA SER A 629 26.64 -21.62 10.43
C SER A 629 28.15 -21.88 10.30
N GLY A 630 28.98 -21.19 11.09
CA GLY A 630 30.44 -21.30 10.98
C GLY A 630 31.03 -20.64 9.74
N THR A 631 30.27 -19.80 9.02
CA THR A 631 30.77 -19.00 7.88
C THR A 631 31.65 -17.84 8.33
N VAL A 632 31.54 -17.42 9.59
CA VAL A 632 32.46 -16.48 10.25
C VAL A 632 33.38 -17.26 11.19
N THR A 633 34.60 -17.55 10.73
CA THR A 633 35.70 -18.12 11.53
C THR A 633 36.73 -17.03 11.81
N GLY A 634 36.35 -16.05 12.64
CA GLY A 634 37.32 -15.05 13.07
C GLY A 634 38.48 -15.72 13.81
N LEU A 635 39.73 -15.43 13.42
CA LEU A 635 40.88 -15.62 14.29
C LEU A 635 40.77 -14.61 15.44
N GLU A 636 40.00 -14.97 16.46
CA GLU A 636 39.92 -14.19 17.69
C GLU A 636 41.23 -14.32 18.46
N THR A 637 41.90 -13.18 18.71
CA THR A 637 42.84 -13.09 19.83
C THR A 637 42.09 -12.46 21.00
N PRO A 638 42.03 -13.10 22.18
CA PRO A 638 41.21 -12.62 23.30
C PRO A 638 41.51 -11.17 23.64
N GLY A 639 40.47 -10.33 23.65
CA GLY A 639 40.52 -9.07 24.38
C GLY A 639 40.81 -9.35 25.87
N PRO A 640 41.55 -8.49 26.58
CA PRO A 640 41.89 -8.75 27.97
C PRO A 640 40.64 -8.83 28.85
N ASP A 641 40.53 -9.94 29.58
CA ASP A 641 39.51 -10.29 30.57
C ASP A 641 39.45 -9.27 31.72
N ASP A 642 38.35 -8.50 31.84
CA ASP A 642 38.13 -7.46 32.87
C ASP A 642 38.14 -7.99 34.32
N ARG A 643 38.14 -9.30 34.54
CA ARG A 643 38.29 -9.90 35.89
C ARG A 643 39.74 -10.16 36.30
N THR A 644 40.68 -10.25 35.37
CA THR A 644 42.12 -10.23 35.70
C THR A 644 42.67 -8.80 35.92
N LEU A 645 41.81 -7.80 35.74
CA LEU A 645 42.16 -6.38 35.67
C LEU A 645 42.12 -5.65 37.03
N LEU A 646 41.89 -6.40 38.11
CA LEU A 646 42.21 -6.02 39.49
C LEU A 646 43.54 -6.61 39.99
N SER A 647 44.36 -7.22 39.11
CA SER A 647 45.66 -7.75 39.56
C SER A 647 46.52 -6.58 40.02
N GLY A 648 46.74 -6.48 41.34
CA GLY A 648 47.72 -5.60 41.95
C GLY A 648 49.15 -5.99 41.56
N GLN A 649 49.44 -6.07 40.26
CA GLN A 649 50.74 -6.39 39.68
C GLN A 649 51.02 -5.51 38.45
N TYR A 650 52.31 -5.30 38.18
CA TYR A 650 52.75 -4.66 36.95
C TYR A 650 52.59 -5.63 35.77
N ARG A 651 51.91 -5.22 34.71
CA ARG A 651 51.74 -6.05 33.51
C ARG A 651 51.66 -5.22 32.24
N LEU A 652 52.34 -5.68 31.18
CA LEU A 652 52.12 -5.21 29.81
C LEU A 652 51.25 -6.26 29.10
N HIS A 653 50.04 -5.89 28.68
CA HIS A 653 49.09 -6.77 27.99
C HIS A 653 49.38 -6.79 26.47
N PRO A 654 48.88 -7.81 25.75
CA PRO A 654 48.87 -7.77 24.28
C PRO A 654 48.26 -6.46 23.77
N ASN A 655 48.85 -5.87 22.73
CA ASN A 655 48.26 -4.72 22.06
C ASN A 655 47.09 -5.19 21.19
N TYR A 656 46.08 -4.34 21.00
CA TYR A 656 44.95 -4.65 20.12
C TYR A 656 44.57 -3.46 19.23
N PRO A 657 44.31 -3.68 17.93
CA PRO A 657 44.51 -4.95 17.20
C PRO A 657 46.00 -5.36 17.10
N ASN A 658 46.30 -6.64 16.82
CA ASN A 658 47.63 -7.15 16.45
C ASN A 658 47.46 -8.42 15.58
N PRO A 659 47.79 -8.40 14.27
CA PRO A 659 48.35 -7.26 13.53
C PRO A 659 47.42 -6.05 13.48
N PHE A 660 47.96 -4.85 13.28
CA PHE A 660 47.18 -3.59 13.26
C PHE A 660 47.42 -2.76 11.99
N ASN A 661 46.43 -1.93 11.62
CA ASN A 661 46.53 -0.97 10.50
C ASN A 661 45.66 0.30 10.75
N PRO A 662 46.20 1.53 10.77
CA PRO A 662 47.52 1.90 11.28
C PRO A 662 47.52 2.08 12.80
N ASN A 663 46.44 1.73 13.49
CA ASN A 663 46.22 2.05 14.90
C ASN A 663 46.24 0.81 15.80
N THR A 664 46.96 0.85 16.91
CA THR A 664 46.87 -0.16 17.96
C THR A 664 46.86 0.47 19.36
N THR A 665 46.21 -0.20 20.30
CA THR A 665 46.13 0.19 21.71
C THR A 665 47.03 -0.71 22.52
N ILE A 666 47.98 -0.11 23.24
CA ILE A 666 48.85 -0.78 24.21
C ILE A 666 48.22 -0.64 25.58
N VAL A 667 47.98 -1.77 26.24
CA VAL A 667 47.33 -1.82 27.54
C VAL A 667 48.34 -2.27 28.60
N PHE A 668 48.39 -1.61 29.75
CA PHE A 668 49.22 -2.02 30.89
C PHE A 668 48.51 -1.77 32.22
N SER A 669 48.85 -2.55 33.25
CA SER A 669 48.32 -2.43 34.62
C SER A 669 49.42 -2.05 35.61
N LEU A 670 49.04 -1.28 36.64
CA LEU A 670 49.92 -0.87 37.74
C LEU A 670 49.29 -1.22 39.11
N PRO A 671 50.07 -1.80 40.05
CA PRO A 671 49.60 -2.11 41.40
C PRO A 671 49.48 -0.89 42.31
N ARG A 672 50.24 0.15 42.00
CA ARG A 672 50.35 1.41 42.74
C ARG A 672 50.68 2.52 41.77
N THR A 673 50.57 3.77 42.21
CA THR A 673 51.04 4.92 41.45
C THR A 673 52.54 4.77 41.15
N ASP A 674 52.92 4.86 39.88
CA ASP A 674 54.32 4.71 39.42
C ASP A 674 54.55 5.49 38.13
N ARG A 675 55.79 5.89 37.87
CA ARG A 675 56.19 6.54 36.63
C ARG A 675 56.47 5.50 35.56
N VAL A 676 55.76 5.57 34.44
CA VAL A 676 55.84 4.58 33.37
C VAL A 676 56.30 5.23 32.07
N ARG A 677 57.31 4.62 31.44
CA ARG A 677 57.73 4.91 30.07
C ARG A 677 57.32 3.78 29.14
N VAL A 678 56.50 4.09 28.14
CA VAL A 678 56.12 3.18 27.05
C VAL A 678 56.77 3.66 25.76
N ALA A 679 57.58 2.81 25.13
CA ALA A 679 58.31 3.14 23.92
C ALA A 679 58.24 2.01 22.88
N ILE A 680 58.25 2.40 21.60
CA ILE A 680 58.30 1.50 20.44
C ILE A 680 59.72 1.42 19.92
N PHE A 681 60.14 0.22 19.54
CA PHE A 681 61.42 -0.11 18.93
C PHE A 681 61.20 -0.89 17.64
N ASN A 682 62.11 -0.77 16.68
CA ASN A 682 62.12 -1.63 15.51
C ASN A 682 62.73 -3.01 15.82
N ALA A 683 62.72 -3.91 14.83
CA ALA A 683 63.29 -5.24 14.96
C ALA A 683 64.81 -5.27 15.29
N LEU A 684 65.54 -4.18 15.02
CA LEU A 684 66.96 -4.03 15.37
C LEU A 684 67.18 -3.47 16.79
N GLY A 685 66.10 -3.24 17.55
CA GLY A 685 66.17 -2.66 18.90
C GLY A 685 66.42 -1.14 18.92
N GLN A 686 66.32 -0.45 17.78
CA GLN A 686 66.40 1.01 17.73
C GLN A 686 65.06 1.62 18.13
N ARG A 687 65.09 2.64 18.99
CA ARG A 687 63.88 3.31 19.48
C ARG A 687 63.25 4.17 18.38
N ILE A 688 62.00 3.87 18.06
CA ILE A 688 61.19 4.56 17.05
C ILE A 688 60.46 5.76 17.65
N ARG A 689 59.77 5.56 18.77
CA ARG A 689 58.97 6.61 19.43
C ARG A 689 58.75 6.30 20.89
N VAL A 690 58.78 7.31 21.76
CA VAL A 690 58.23 7.20 23.12
C VAL A 690 56.77 7.63 23.05
N LEU A 691 55.85 6.74 23.38
CA LEU A 691 54.41 7.02 23.33
C LEU A 691 53.95 7.77 24.58
N ARG A 692 54.56 7.44 25.72
CA ARG A 692 54.29 8.11 26.99
C ARG A 692 55.46 7.95 27.95
N ASP A 693 55.70 8.98 28.75
CA ASP A 693 56.59 8.99 29.91
C ASP A 693 55.95 9.89 30.97
N ALA A 694 55.20 9.30 31.90
CA ALA A 694 54.41 10.04 32.88
C ALA A 694 54.16 9.22 34.15
N LEU A 695 53.78 9.92 35.22
CA LEU A 695 53.23 9.30 36.43
C LEU A 695 51.80 8.80 36.14
N PHE A 696 51.52 7.56 36.48
CA PHE A 696 50.20 6.93 36.33
C PHE A 696 49.71 6.40 37.68
N PRO A 697 48.44 6.60 38.04
CA PRO A 697 47.87 6.03 39.26
C PRO A 697 47.77 4.50 39.17
N ALA A 698 47.51 3.82 40.29
CA ALA A 698 47.18 2.40 40.29
C ALA A 698 45.98 2.12 39.36
N GLY A 699 45.99 0.97 38.67
CA GLY A 699 44.95 0.58 37.71
C GLY A 699 45.47 0.39 36.29
N ILE A 700 44.55 0.36 35.32
CA ILE A 700 44.82 0.05 33.91
C ILE A 700 44.85 1.29 33.05
N HIS A 701 45.86 1.31 32.18
CA HIS A 701 46.14 2.43 31.32
C HIS A 701 46.22 1.96 29.88
N ARG A 702 45.78 2.82 28.97
CA ARG A 702 45.75 2.58 27.53
C ARG A 702 46.52 3.68 26.82
N VAL A 703 47.45 3.30 25.95
CA VAL A 703 48.24 4.24 25.14
C VAL A 703 48.15 3.79 23.69
N ARG A 704 47.73 4.70 22.80
CA ARG A 704 47.59 4.42 21.37
C ARG A 704 48.91 4.64 20.63
N TRP A 705 49.18 3.81 19.65
CA TRP A 705 50.17 4.04 18.60
C TRP A 705 49.50 4.03 17.23
N ASP A 706 49.91 4.95 16.38
CA ASP A 706 49.36 5.26 15.06
C ASP A 706 50.33 4.90 13.93
N ALA A 707 51.25 3.95 14.19
CA ALA A 707 52.32 3.57 13.28
C ALA A 707 53.23 4.72 12.84
N THR A 708 53.46 5.75 13.67
CA THR A 708 54.40 6.84 13.35
C THR A 708 55.65 6.88 14.22
N ASP A 709 56.74 7.43 13.67
CA ASP A 709 58.00 7.70 14.37
C ASP A 709 57.95 9.03 15.18
N ALA A 710 59.06 9.39 15.82
CA ALA A 710 59.17 10.63 16.60
C ALA A 710 58.98 11.93 15.79
N LEU A 711 59.08 11.88 14.46
CA LEU A 711 58.84 13.01 13.55
C LEU A 711 57.43 12.96 12.92
N GLY A 712 56.56 12.05 13.38
CA GLY A 712 55.20 11.89 12.87
C GLY A 712 55.11 11.18 11.52
N ARG A 713 56.22 10.59 11.03
CA ARG A 713 56.24 9.88 9.75
C ARG A 713 55.81 8.43 9.95
N THR A 714 54.97 7.91 9.05
CA THR A 714 54.55 6.50 9.09
C THR A 714 55.76 5.58 8.96
N VAL A 715 55.85 4.60 9.84
CA VAL A 715 56.91 3.58 9.81
C VAL A 715 56.56 2.47 8.79
N PRO A 716 57.53 1.72 8.25
CA PRO A 716 57.24 0.62 7.33
C PRO A 716 56.40 -0.50 7.96
N THR A 717 55.62 -1.22 7.16
CA THR A 717 55.02 -2.51 7.56
C THR A 717 56.08 -3.45 8.13
N GLY A 718 55.80 -4.13 9.23
CA GLY A 718 56.76 -5.03 9.84
C GLY A 718 56.56 -5.27 11.33
N ILE A 719 57.56 -5.93 11.92
CA ILE A 719 57.59 -6.27 13.34
C ILE A 719 58.20 -5.12 14.14
N TYR A 720 57.51 -4.74 15.21
CA TYR A 720 57.96 -3.77 16.19
C TYR A 720 57.92 -4.38 17.59
N LEU A 721 58.65 -3.76 18.52
CA LEU A 721 58.66 -4.12 19.92
C LEU A 721 58.10 -2.95 20.73
N VAL A 722 57.07 -3.19 21.53
CA VAL A 722 56.63 -2.26 22.57
C VAL A 722 57.32 -2.63 23.88
N GLN A 723 57.91 -1.65 24.54
CA GLN A 723 58.54 -1.83 25.84
C GLN A 723 57.93 -0.88 26.87
N MET A 724 57.57 -1.42 28.01
CA MET A 724 57.18 -0.71 29.21
C MET A 724 58.32 -0.78 30.23
N ARG A 725 58.66 0.36 30.82
CA ARG A 725 59.57 0.47 31.97
C ARG A 725 58.91 1.31 33.06
N THR A 726 59.06 0.89 34.32
CA THR A 726 58.63 1.67 35.48
C THR A 726 59.82 2.14 36.30
N GLU A 727 59.64 3.21 37.08
CA GLU A 727 60.67 3.72 37.99
C GLU A 727 60.93 2.75 39.15
N SER A 728 59.92 1.97 39.55
CA SER A 728 60.08 0.87 40.53
C SER A 728 60.84 -0.35 40.01
N GLY A 729 61.28 -0.35 38.74
CA GLY A 729 62.17 -1.37 38.17
C GLY A 729 61.48 -2.48 37.36
N PHE A 730 60.16 -2.42 37.13
CA PHE A 730 59.47 -3.36 36.25
C PHE A 730 59.78 -3.06 34.78
N GLN A 731 60.11 -4.09 34.01
CA GLN A 731 60.30 -3.99 32.57
C GLN A 731 59.62 -5.15 31.85
N ALA A 732 58.84 -4.84 30.81
CA ALA A 732 58.21 -5.82 29.94
C ALA A 732 58.34 -5.38 28.48
N THR A 733 58.55 -6.34 27.58
CA THR A 733 58.61 -6.10 26.13
C THR A 733 57.66 -7.05 25.41
N ARG A 734 56.93 -6.57 24.40
CA ARG A 734 56.05 -7.38 23.55
C ARG A 734 56.27 -7.10 22.08
N LYS A 735 56.09 -8.13 21.27
CA LYS A 735 56.10 -8.06 19.81
C LYS A 735 54.74 -7.60 19.28
N ILE A 736 54.76 -6.65 18.36
CA ILE A 736 53.57 -6.11 17.69
C ILE A 736 53.82 -6.09 16.17
N MET A 737 52.79 -6.31 15.35
CA MET A 737 52.88 -6.38 13.89
C MET A 737 52.04 -5.29 13.24
N PHE A 738 52.69 -4.38 12.52
CA PHE A 738 52.01 -3.37 11.70
C PHE A 738 51.84 -3.90 10.27
N LEU A 739 50.63 -3.86 9.73
CA LEU A 739 50.30 -4.12 8.32
C LEU A 739 49.77 -2.83 7.69
N LYS A 740 50.22 -2.50 6.49
CA LYS A 740 49.74 -1.34 5.74
C LYS A 740 48.68 -1.77 4.74
#